data_AF-F6QY99-F1
#
_entry.id   AF-F6QY99-F1
#
_cell.length_a   1.000
_cell.length_b   1.000
_cell.length_c   1.000
_cell.angle_alpha   90.00
_cell.angle_beta   90.00
_cell.angle_gamma   90.00
#
_symmetry.space_group_name_H-M   'P 1'
#
loop_
_entity.id
_entity.type
_entity.pdbx_description
1 polymer ?
#
loop_
_entity_poly.entity_id
_entity_poly.type
_entity_poly.pdbx_seq_one_letter_code
_entity_poly.pdbx_strand_id
1 'polypeptide(L)'
;VWSIMYHSWLTFVLLLWACLIWTVRSRHQLAMLCSPCILLYGLTLCCLRYVWAMELPELPTTLGPVSLHQLGLEHTRYPCLDLGAMLLYLLTFWLLLRQFVKEKLLKKQKVPAALLEVTVADTEPTQTQTLLRSLGELVTGIYVKYWIYVCAGMFIVVSFAGRLVVYKIVYMFLFLLCLTLFQVYYTLWRKLLRVFWWLVVAYTMLVLIAVYTFQFQDFPTYWRNLTGFTDEQLGDLGLEQFSVSELFSSILIPGFFLLACILQLHYFHRPFMQLTDLEHVPPPGTRHPRWAHRQDAVSEAPLLEHQEEEEVFREDGQSMDGPHQATQVPEGTASKWGLVADRLLDLAASFSAVLTRIQVFVRRLLELHVFKLVALYTVWVALKEVSVMNLLLVVLWAFALPYPRFRPMASCLSTVWTCIIIVCKMLYQLKIVNPHEYSSNCTEPFPNNTNLQPLEINQSLLYRGPVDPANWFGVRKGYPNLGYIQNHLQILLLLVFEAVVYRRQEHYRRQHQQAPLPAQAVCADGTRQRLDQDLLSCLKYFINFFFYKFGLEICFLMAVNVIGQRMNFMVILHGCWLVAILTRRRREAIARLWPNYCLFLTLFLLYQYLLCLGMPPALCIDYPWRWSKAIPMNSALIKWLYLPDFFRAPNSTNLISDFLLLLCASQQWQVFSAERTEEWQRMAGINTDHLEPLRGEPNPIPNFIHCRSYLDMLKVAVFRYLFWLVLVVVFVAGATRISIFGLGYLLACFYLLLFGTTLLQKDTRAQLVLWDCLILYNVTVIISKNMLSLLSCVFVEQMQSNFCWVIQLFSLVCTVKGYYDPKEMMTRDRDCLLPVEEAGIIWDSICFFFLLLQRRIFLSHYFLHVSADLKATALQASRGFALYNAANLKSINFHRQIEEKSLAQLKRQMKRIRAKQEKYRQSQASRGQLQSKDPQDPSQEPAQGAPPRHGDSGGAPGWTTPQSSTLATTSCLSQIARRKRRPYLRTPGLQLRVPSRWHTRHG
;
A
#
# COMPACT_ATOMS: atom_id res chain seq x y z
N VAL A 1 -33.87 -27.25 -17.43
CA VAL A 1 -33.21 -28.57 -17.32
C VAL A 1 -33.86 -29.57 -18.27
N TRP A 2 -35.05 -30.12 -18.00
CA TRP A 2 -35.76 -31.07 -18.90
C TRP A 2 -35.68 -30.67 -20.39
N SER A 3 -36.15 -29.46 -20.73
CA SER A 3 -36.14 -28.92 -22.10
C SER A 3 -34.76 -28.71 -22.75
N ILE A 4 -33.67 -28.75 -21.95
CA ILE A 4 -32.29 -28.62 -22.43
C ILE A 4 -31.67 -30.00 -22.71
N MET A 5 -31.99 -31.01 -21.89
CA MET A 5 -31.56 -32.40 -22.14
C MET A 5 -32.36 -33.05 -23.26
N TYR A 6 -33.65 -32.75 -23.34
CA TYR A 6 -34.55 -33.21 -24.38
C TYR A 6 -35.03 -31.98 -25.17
N HIS A 7 -34.19 -31.51 -26.08
CA HIS A 7 -34.48 -30.36 -26.93
C HIS A 7 -35.60 -30.67 -27.91
N SER A 8 -36.73 -29.97 -27.81
CA SER A 8 -37.80 -30.05 -28.81
C SER A 8 -38.79 -28.90 -28.73
N TRP A 9 -39.61 -28.74 -29.77
CA TRP A 9 -40.72 -27.78 -29.79
C TRP A 9 -41.73 -27.98 -28.65
N LEU A 10 -41.96 -29.23 -28.23
CA LEU A 10 -42.88 -29.53 -27.13
C LEU A 10 -42.25 -29.20 -25.77
N THR A 11 -40.95 -29.49 -25.58
CA THR A 11 -40.30 -29.13 -24.30
C THR A 11 -40.00 -27.63 -24.19
N PHE A 12 -39.87 -26.90 -25.29
CA PHE A 12 -39.74 -25.44 -25.32
C PHE A 12 -40.88 -24.73 -24.55
N VAL A 13 -42.10 -25.27 -24.58
CA VAL A 13 -43.24 -24.77 -23.80
C VAL A 13 -42.94 -24.78 -22.30
N LEU A 14 -42.31 -25.85 -21.78
CA LEU A 14 -41.87 -25.93 -20.38
C LEU A 14 -40.77 -24.92 -20.04
N LEU A 15 -39.89 -24.58 -20.99
CA LEU A 15 -38.86 -23.56 -20.81
C LEU A 15 -39.50 -22.17 -20.68
N LEU A 16 -40.40 -21.80 -21.60
CA LEU A 16 -41.16 -20.56 -21.54
C LEU A 16 -41.98 -20.46 -20.24
N TRP A 17 -42.64 -21.54 -19.83
CA TRP A 17 -43.45 -21.57 -18.60
C TRP A 17 -42.58 -21.36 -17.34
N ALA A 18 -41.40 -21.99 -17.27
CA ALA A 18 -40.45 -21.77 -16.19
C ALA A 18 -39.94 -20.32 -16.16
N CYS A 19 -39.61 -19.75 -17.32
CA CYS A 19 -39.22 -18.35 -17.47
C CYS A 19 -40.32 -17.39 -16.99
N LEU A 20 -41.58 -17.62 -17.36
CA LEU A 20 -42.73 -16.84 -16.88
C LEU A 20 -42.93 -16.96 -15.36
N ILE A 21 -42.81 -18.15 -14.79
CA ILE A 21 -42.92 -18.37 -13.34
C ILE A 21 -41.83 -17.61 -12.57
N TRP A 22 -40.64 -17.43 -13.15
CA TRP A 22 -39.55 -16.68 -12.52
C TRP A 22 -39.77 -15.16 -12.49
N THR A 23 -40.37 -14.55 -13.52
CA THR A 23 -40.57 -13.09 -13.57
C THR A 23 -41.59 -12.59 -12.53
N VAL A 24 -42.55 -13.44 -12.14
CA VAL A 24 -43.64 -13.08 -11.22
C VAL A 24 -43.17 -12.98 -9.77
N ARG A 25 -43.70 -11.98 -9.04
CA ARG A 25 -43.33 -11.70 -7.65
C ARG A 25 -43.64 -12.86 -6.69
N SER A 26 -44.84 -13.43 -6.80
CA SER A 26 -45.36 -14.49 -5.93
C SER A 26 -45.11 -15.89 -6.50
N ARG A 27 -43.87 -16.17 -6.95
CA ARG A 27 -43.45 -17.41 -7.64
C ARG A 27 -44.08 -18.69 -7.08
N HIS A 28 -44.06 -18.87 -5.75
CA HIS A 28 -44.65 -20.03 -5.08
C HIS A 28 -46.15 -20.19 -5.34
N GLN A 29 -46.93 -19.10 -5.25
CA GLN A 29 -48.37 -19.13 -5.47
C GLN A 29 -48.70 -19.46 -6.94
N LEU A 30 -47.94 -18.91 -7.89
CA LEU A 30 -48.12 -19.20 -9.31
C LEU A 30 -47.69 -20.62 -9.67
N ALA A 31 -46.53 -21.09 -9.20
CA ALA A 31 -46.07 -22.46 -9.42
C ALA A 31 -47.06 -23.49 -8.83
N MET A 32 -47.61 -23.23 -7.65
CA MET A 32 -48.65 -24.04 -7.03
C MET A 32 -49.95 -24.04 -7.86
N LEU A 33 -50.36 -22.88 -8.39
CA LEU A 33 -51.54 -22.77 -9.26
C LEU A 33 -51.37 -23.49 -10.61
N CYS A 34 -50.18 -23.41 -11.22
CA CYS A 34 -49.87 -24.09 -12.48
C CYS A 34 -49.53 -25.58 -12.31
N SER A 35 -49.29 -26.06 -11.08
CA SER A 35 -48.84 -27.43 -10.81
C SER A 35 -49.69 -28.55 -11.44
N PRO A 36 -51.05 -28.54 -11.45
CA PRO A 36 -51.81 -29.59 -12.13
C PRO A 36 -51.62 -29.56 -13.65
N CYS A 37 -51.55 -28.37 -14.26
CA CYS A 37 -51.38 -28.22 -15.70
C CYS A 37 -49.97 -28.62 -16.15
N ILE A 38 -48.94 -28.28 -15.38
CA ILE A 38 -47.55 -28.67 -15.64
C ILE A 38 -47.37 -30.18 -15.49
N LEU A 39 -48.01 -30.80 -14.47
CA LEU A 39 -47.99 -32.26 -14.32
C LEU A 39 -48.70 -32.96 -15.48
N LEU A 40 -49.89 -32.49 -15.87
CA LEU A 40 -50.65 -33.05 -16.99
C LEU A 40 -49.85 -32.96 -18.30
N TYR A 41 -49.22 -31.81 -18.56
CA TYR A 41 -48.35 -31.65 -19.73
C TYR A 41 -47.14 -32.59 -19.68
N GLY A 42 -46.44 -32.66 -18.53
CA GLY A 42 -45.34 -33.59 -18.31
C GLY A 42 -45.73 -35.06 -18.51
N LEU A 43 -46.92 -35.48 -18.05
CA LEU A 43 -47.48 -36.80 -18.31
C LEU A 43 -47.69 -37.04 -19.81
N THR A 44 -48.30 -36.09 -20.54
CA THR A 44 -48.51 -36.24 -22.00
C THR A 44 -47.19 -36.36 -22.76
N LEU A 45 -46.14 -35.62 -22.35
CA LEU A 45 -44.79 -35.76 -22.93
C LEU A 45 -44.19 -37.14 -22.66
N CYS A 46 -44.30 -37.65 -21.43
CA CYS A 46 -43.83 -38.99 -21.09
C CYS A 46 -44.58 -40.08 -21.87
N CYS A 47 -45.90 -39.96 -22.04
CA CYS A 47 -46.69 -40.89 -22.86
C CYS A 47 -46.30 -40.84 -24.34
N LEU A 48 -46.14 -39.66 -24.92
CA LEU A 48 -45.70 -39.49 -26.31
C LEU A 48 -44.30 -40.08 -26.55
N ARG A 49 -43.34 -39.83 -25.63
CA ARG A 49 -41.99 -40.41 -25.73
C ARG A 49 -41.99 -41.91 -25.51
N TYR A 50 -42.86 -42.45 -24.64
CA TYR A 50 -43.02 -43.89 -24.45
C TYR A 50 -43.55 -44.60 -25.71
N VAL A 51 -44.53 -44.02 -26.41
CA VAL A 51 -45.04 -44.56 -27.69
C VAL A 51 -43.94 -44.57 -28.77
N TRP A 52 -43.21 -43.48 -28.96
CA TRP A 52 -42.10 -43.41 -29.94
C TRP A 52 -40.84 -44.20 -29.54
N ALA A 53 -40.79 -44.71 -28.30
CA ALA A 53 -39.73 -45.58 -27.79
C ALA A 53 -40.04 -47.09 -27.95
N MET A 54 -41.23 -47.46 -28.44
CA MET A 54 -41.52 -48.84 -28.83
C MET A 54 -40.97 -49.12 -30.23
N GLU A 55 -40.40 -50.30 -30.45
CA GLU A 55 -39.84 -50.75 -31.74
C GLU A 55 -40.95 -51.17 -32.72
N LEU A 56 -41.82 -50.23 -33.12
CA LEU A 56 -42.80 -50.42 -34.19
C LEU A 56 -42.28 -49.81 -35.51
N PRO A 57 -42.17 -50.58 -36.61
CA PRO A 57 -41.59 -50.10 -37.87
C PRO A 57 -42.51 -49.18 -38.69
N GLU A 58 -43.76 -48.97 -38.26
CA GLU A 58 -44.77 -48.22 -39.02
C GLU A 58 -44.91 -46.74 -38.61
N LEU A 59 -44.17 -46.27 -37.59
CA LEU A 59 -44.28 -44.88 -37.14
C LEU A 59 -43.67 -43.92 -38.18
N PRO A 60 -44.38 -42.87 -38.62
CA PRO A 60 -43.85 -41.90 -39.56
C PRO A 60 -42.67 -41.11 -38.95
N THR A 61 -41.70 -40.76 -39.78
CA THR A 61 -40.55 -39.91 -39.42
C THR A 61 -40.76 -38.43 -39.81
N THR A 62 -41.75 -38.15 -40.66
CA THR A 62 -42.13 -36.81 -41.13
C THR A 62 -43.65 -36.61 -41.10
N LEU A 63 -44.09 -35.39 -40.87
CA LEU A 63 -45.49 -34.95 -40.99
C LEU A 63 -45.53 -33.72 -41.91
N GLY A 64 -45.71 -33.97 -43.21
CA GLY A 64 -45.60 -32.92 -44.22
C GLY A 64 -44.20 -32.29 -44.22
N PRO A 65 -44.08 -30.95 -44.21
CA PRO A 65 -42.78 -30.27 -44.25
C PRO A 65 -42.01 -30.27 -42.92
N VAL A 66 -42.55 -30.86 -41.84
CA VAL A 66 -41.90 -30.88 -40.51
C VAL A 66 -41.45 -32.30 -40.15
N SER A 67 -40.19 -32.46 -39.73
CA SER A 67 -39.67 -33.75 -39.25
C SER A 67 -40.08 -34.01 -37.79
N LEU A 68 -40.56 -35.22 -37.49
CA LEU A 68 -41.05 -35.58 -36.15
C LEU A 68 -39.94 -35.55 -35.08
N HIS A 69 -38.69 -35.73 -35.52
CA HIS A 69 -37.48 -35.45 -34.75
C HIS A 69 -37.52 -34.08 -34.04
N GLN A 70 -37.96 -33.00 -34.71
CA GLN A 70 -38.02 -31.65 -34.11
C GLN A 70 -39.10 -31.50 -33.03
N LEU A 71 -40.15 -32.33 -33.04
CA LEU A 71 -41.13 -32.40 -31.94
C LEU A 71 -40.57 -33.16 -30.72
N GLY A 72 -39.41 -33.81 -30.84
CA GLY A 72 -38.83 -34.65 -29.80
C GLY A 72 -39.36 -36.08 -29.85
N LEU A 73 -39.76 -36.53 -31.04
CA LEU A 73 -40.28 -37.86 -31.31
C LEU A 73 -39.26 -38.58 -32.21
N GLU A 74 -38.34 -39.26 -31.55
CA GLU A 74 -37.12 -39.85 -32.11
C GLU A 74 -36.80 -41.14 -31.36
N HIS A 75 -36.30 -42.14 -32.09
CA HIS A 75 -35.98 -43.46 -31.54
C HIS A 75 -34.62 -43.45 -30.85
N THR A 76 -34.61 -43.67 -29.53
CA THR A 76 -33.41 -43.54 -28.68
C THR A 76 -32.63 -44.84 -28.58
N ARG A 77 -31.29 -44.74 -28.51
CA ARG A 77 -30.40 -45.91 -28.35
C ARG A 77 -30.50 -46.60 -26.98
N TYR A 78 -31.09 -45.93 -25.97
CA TYR A 78 -31.28 -46.46 -24.61
C TYR A 78 -32.62 -45.97 -23.99
N PRO A 79 -33.78 -46.43 -24.49
CA PRO A 79 -35.08 -45.86 -24.15
C PRO A 79 -35.41 -45.89 -22.65
N CYS A 80 -35.01 -46.95 -21.95
CA CYS A 80 -35.24 -47.09 -20.51
C CYS A 80 -34.50 -46.04 -19.67
N LEU A 81 -33.32 -45.58 -20.09
CA LEU A 81 -32.55 -44.57 -19.37
C LEU A 81 -33.16 -43.17 -19.55
N ASP A 82 -33.54 -42.81 -20.78
CA ASP A 82 -34.17 -41.52 -21.07
C ASP A 82 -35.55 -41.40 -20.45
N LEU A 83 -36.38 -42.46 -20.53
CA LEU A 83 -37.69 -42.48 -19.88
C LEU A 83 -37.54 -42.41 -18.35
N GLY A 84 -36.55 -43.10 -17.77
CA GLY A 84 -36.22 -43.00 -16.35
C GLY A 84 -35.83 -41.58 -15.91
N ALA A 85 -35.05 -40.86 -16.70
CA ALA A 85 -34.69 -39.47 -16.44
C ALA A 85 -35.91 -38.52 -16.55
N MET A 86 -36.81 -38.73 -17.51
CA MET A 86 -38.07 -37.97 -17.59
C MET A 86 -38.99 -38.25 -16.40
N LEU A 87 -39.11 -39.50 -15.96
CA LEU A 87 -39.89 -39.87 -14.77
C LEU A 87 -39.32 -39.25 -13.49
N LEU A 88 -38.00 -39.13 -13.36
CA LEU A 88 -37.34 -38.42 -12.26
C LEU A 88 -37.74 -36.92 -12.23
N TYR A 89 -37.84 -36.26 -13.39
CA TYR A 89 -38.35 -34.88 -13.43
C TYR A 89 -39.85 -34.81 -13.12
N LEU A 90 -40.65 -35.75 -13.63
CA LEU A 90 -42.08 -35.83 -13.37
C LEU A 90 -42.41 -36.01 -11.87
N LEU A 91 -41.58 -36.75 -11.13
CA LEU A 91 -41.67 -36.88 -9.68
C LEU A 91 -41.64 -35.53 -8.96
N THR A 92 -40.85 -34.55 -9.45
CA THR A 92 -40.80 -33.21 -8.85
C THR A 92 -42.10 -32.43 -9.06
N PHE A 93 -42.76 -32.61 -10.21
CA PHE A 93 -44.08 -32.02 -10.49
C PHE A 93 -45.18 -32.69 -9.65
N TRP A 94 -45.10 -34.02 -9.45
CA TRP A 94 -46.01 -34.76 -8.58
C TRP A 94 -45.89 -34.31 -7.11
N LEU A 95 -44.67 -34.10 -6.62
CA LEU A 95 -44.42 -33.58 -5.28
C LEU A 95 -44.95 -32.14 -5.11
N LEU A 96 -44.82 -31.29 -6.12
CA LEU A 96 -45.40 -29.94 -6.13
C LEU A 96 -46.94 -29.98 -6.10
N LEU A 97 -47.58 -30.84 -6.89
CA LEU A 97 -49.04 -31.02 -6.85
C LEU A 97 -49.50 -31.57 -5.48
N ARG A 98 -48.77 -32.52 -4.90
CA ARG A 98 -49.04 -33.04 -3.54
C ARG A 98 -48.95 -31.94 -2.48
N GLN A 99 -48.02 -30.99 -2.62
CA GLN A 99 -47.97 -29.79 -1.78
C GLN A 99 -49.17 -28.87 -2.03
N PHE A 100 -49.54 -28.60 -3.28
CA PHE A 100 -50.74 -27.80 -3.62
C PHE A 100 -52.02 -28.37 -2.98
N VAL A 101 -52.27 -29.68 -3.13
CA VAL A 101 -53.42 -30.36 -2.51
C VAL A 101 -53.38 -30.24 -0.98
N LYS A 102 -52.22 -30.44 -0.35
CA LYS A 102 -52.04 -30.33 1.11
C LYS A 102 -52.26 -28.89 1.62
N GLU A 103 -51.83 -27.88 0.87
CA GLU A 103 -51.86 -26.47 1.30
C GLU A 103 -53.12 -25.70 0.91
N LYS A 104 -53.77 -26.05 -0.21
CA LYS A 104 -54.90 -25.29 -0.75
C LYS A 104 -56.25 -25.99 -0.66
N LEU A 105 -56.27 -27.32 -0.63
CA LEU A 105 -57.50 -28.09 -0.43
C LEU A 105 -57.60 -28.52 1.05
N LEU A 106 -56.68 -29.37 1.53
CA LEU A 106 -56.77 -29.96 2.87
C LEU A 106 -56.63 -28.94 4.02
N LYS A 107 -55.78 -27.91 3.88
CA LYS A 107 -55.70 -26.81 4.89
C LYS A 107 -56.94 -25.90 4.88
N LYS A 108 -57.60 -25.67 3.73
CA LYS A 108 -58.84 -24.88 3.66
C LYS A 108 -60.01 -25.61 4.34
N GLN A 109 -60.03 -26.93 4.27
CA GLN A 109 -61.06 -27.79 4.86
C GLN A 109 -61.00 -27.88 6.40
N LYS A 110 -60.01 -27.24 7.06
CA LYS A 110 -59.77 -27.32 8.51
C LYS A 110 -60.05 -26.03 9.30
N VAL A 111 -60.84 -25.11 8.75
CA VAL A 111 -61.39 -23.93 9.44
C VAL A 111 -62.84 -23.75 8.97
N PRO A 112 -63.84 -23.52 9.86
CA PRO A 112 -63.77 -23.27 11.31
C PRO A 112 -64.24 -24.46 12.17
N ALA A 113 -63.96 -24.41 13.48
CA ALA A 113 -64.77 -24.93 14.61
C ALA A 113 -63.95 -25.06 15.91
N ALA A 114 -62.66 -25.45 15.81
CA ALA A 114 -61.81 -25.76 16.96
C ALA A 114 -60.91 -24.55 17.32
N LEU A 115 -61.40 -23.65 18.17
CA LEU A 115 -60.61 -22.54 18.73
C LEU A 115 -61.03 -22.16 20.15
N LEU A 116 -61.24 -23.17 21.00
CA LEU A 116 -61.40 -22.98 22.44
C LEU A 116 -61.07 -24.28 23.17
N GLU A 117 -59.83 -24.41 23.65
CA GLU A 117 -59.52 -24.95 24.98
C GLU A 117 -58.02 -24.84 25.35
N VAL A 118 -57.80 -24.56 26.63
CA VAL A 118 -56.57 -24.69 27.45
C VAL A 118 -55.22 -24.38 26.80
N THR A 119 -54.69 -23.19 27.09
CA THR A 119 -53.24 -22.91 27.09
C THR A 119 -52.54 -23.68 28.21
N VAL A 120 -51.70 -24.67 27.87
CA VAL A 120 -50.64 -25.17 28.76
C VAL A 120 -49.31 -24.55 28.33
N ALA A 121 -48.44 -24.23 29.28
CA ALA A 121 -47.20 -23.49 29.02
C ALA A 121 -46.08 -24.39 28.48
N ASP A 122 -45.89 -24.39 27.16
CA ASP A 122 -44.67 -24.93 26.55
C ASP A 122 -43.48 -23.97 26.67
N THR A 123 -42.37 -24.55 27.12
CA THR A 123 -41.08 -23.96 27.51
C THR A 123 -40.44 -22.96 26.54
N GLU A 124 -39.60 -22.07 27.08
CA GLU A 124 -39.08 -20.85 26.44
C GLU A 124 -38.50 -21.01 25.00
N PRO A 125 -39.14 -20.42 23.97
CA PRO A 125 -38.58 -20.33 22.62
C PRO A 125 -38.06 -18.92 22.28
N THR A 126 -38.07 -17.98 23.24
CA THR A 126 -37.95 -16.53 23.00
C THR A 126 -36.54 -16.08 22.63
N GLN A 127 -35.50 -16.55 23.33
CA GLN A 127 -34.11 -16.11 23.07
C GLN A 127 -33.59 -16.65 21.74
N THR A 128 -33.86 -17.92 21.40
CA THR A 128 -33.43 -18.50 20.11
C THR A 128 -34.16 -17.88 18.92
N GLN A 129 -35.46 -17.61 19.03
CA GLN A 129 -36.21 -16.92 17.98
C GLN A 129 -35.78 -15.45 17.79
N THR A 130 -35.43 -14.73 18.87
CA THR A 130 -34.93 -13.34 18.75
C THR A 130 -33.51 -13.28 18.19
N LEU A 131 -32.65 -14.25 18.50
CA LEU A 131 -31.34 -14.42 17.85
C LEU A 131 -31.49 -14.77 16.36
N LEU A 132 -32.37 -15.71 15.99
CA LEU A 132 -32.69 -16.03 14.59
C LEU A 132 -33.23 -14.81 13.83
N ARG A 133 -34.11 -14.02 14.46
CA ARG A 133 -34.69 -12.81 13.86
C ARG A 133 -33.64 -11.72 13.64
N SER A 134 -32.83 -11.40 14.65
CA SER A 134 -31.78 -10.38 14.54
C SER A 134 -30.68 -10.78 13.55
N LEU A 135 -30.33 -12.07 13.48
CA LEU A 135 -29.45 -12.61 12.45
C LEU A 135 -30.09 -12.51 11.05
N GLY A 136 -31.38 -12.80 10.92
CA GLY A 136 -32.14 -12.63 9.67
C GLY A 136 -32.23 -11.17 9.20
N GLU A 137 -32.46 -10.22 10.11
CA GLU A 137 -32.45 -8.78 9.84
C GLU A 137 -31.04 -8.30 9.43
N LEU A 138 -29.98 -8.78 10.11
CA LEU A 138 -28.58 -8.51 9.77
C LEU A 138 -28.19 -9.06 8.38
N VAL A 139 -28.52 -10.32 8.08
CA VAL A 139 -28.26 -10.96 6.79
C VAL A 139 -29.04 -10.26 5.66
N THR A 140 -30.29 -9.88 5.91
CA THR A 140 -31.09 -9.08 4.97
C THR A 140 -30.43 -7.71 4.71
N GLY A 141 -29.95 -7.02 5.76
CA GLY A 141 -29.22 -5.76 5.63
C GLY A 141 -27.91 -5.89 4.85
N ILE A 142 -27.17 -7.00 5.00
CA ILE A 142 -25.98 -7.31 4.20
C ILE A 142 -26.37 -7.50 2.73
N TYR A 143 -27.37 -8.31 2.41
CA TYR A 143 -27.78 -8.54 1.02
C TYR A 143 -28.31 -7.26 0.36
N VAL A 144 -29.21 -6.51 1.02
CA VAL A 144 -29.71 -5.21 0.52
C VAL A 144 -28.55 -4.27 0.15
N LYS A 145 -27.47 -4.26 0.94
CA LYS A 145 -26.32 -3.38 0.74
C LYS A 145 -25.37 -3.83 -0.37
N TYR A 146 -25.17 -5.14 -0.56
CA TYR A 146 -24.10 -5.66 -1.44
C TYR A 146 -24.58 -6.47 -2.66
N TRP A 147 -25.85 -6.88 -2.76
CA TRP A 147 -26.32 -7.74 -3.86
C TRP A 147 -26.14 -7.10 -5.25
N ILE A 148 -26.19 -5.76 -5.35
CA ILE A 148 -25.91 -5.05 -6.60
C ILE A 148 -24.50 -5.32 -7.16
N TYR A 149 -23.50 -5.55 -6.29
CA TYR A 149 -22.15 -5.92 -6.72
C TYR A 149 -22.07 -7.38 -7.20
N VAL A 150 -22.90 -8.27 -6.65
CA VAL A 150 -23.04 -9.66 -7.15
C VAL A 150 -23.63 -9.64 -8.56
N CYS A 151 -24.70 -8.86 -8.79
CA CYS A 151 -25.25 -8.66 -10.13
C CYS A 151 -24.21 -8.06 -11.11
N ALA A 152 -23.45 -7.05 -10.67
CA ALA A 152 -22.37 -6.45 -11.48
C ALA A 152 -21.26 -7.45 -11.84
N GLY A 153 -20.86 -8.32 -10.90
CA GLY A 153 -19.93 -9.42 -11.18
C GLY A 153 -20.47 -10.41 -12.20
N MET A 154 -21.76 -10.76 -12.09
CA MET A 154 -22.40 -11.69 -13.03
C MET A 154 -22.48 -11.13 -14.47
N PHE A 155 -22.64 -9.82 -14.68
CA PHE A 155 -22.53 -9.22 -16.03
C PHE A 155 -21.17 -9.53 -16.69
N ILE A 156 -20.07 -9.41 -15.93
CA ILE A 156 -18.72 -9.69 -16.41
C ILE A 156 -18.58 -11.20 -16.71
N VAL A 157 -19.04 -12.07 -15.81
CA VAL A 157 -18.99 -13.53 -15.99
C VAL A 157 -19.76 -13.98 -17.24
N VAL A 158 -21.01 -13.54 -17.41
CA VAL A 158 -21.85 -13.87 -18.59
C VAL A 158 -21.20 -13.43 -19.89
N SER A 159 -20.53 -12.27 -19.88
CA SER A 159 -19.99 -11.66 -21.10
C SER A 159 -18.65 -12.24 -21.54
N PHE A 160 -17.82 -12.72 -20.60
CA PHE A 160 -16.49 -13.29 -20.89
C PHE A 160 -16.43 -14.83 -20.83
N ALA A 161 -17.55 -15.52 -20.53
CA ALA A 161 -17.61 -16.98 -20.60
C ALA A 161 -17.55 -17.50 -22.06
N GLY A 162 -16.49 -18.24 -22.40
CA GLY A 162 -16.31 -18.86 -23.71
C GLY A 162 -16.00 -17.88 -24.85
N ARG A 163 -16.45 -18.22 -26.08
CA ARG A 163 -16.32 -17.37 -27.28
C ARG A 163 -17.06 -16.03 -27.08
N LEU A 164 -16.42 -14.93 -27.48
CA LEU A 164 -17.09 -13.62 -27.60
C LEU A 164 -18.00 -13.63 -28.83
N VAL A 165 -19.24 -13.17 -28.62
CA VAL A 165 -20.31 -13.10 -29.63
C VAL A 165 -21.17 -11.86 -29.37
N VAL A 166 -21.88 -11.34 -30.38
CA VAL A 166 -22.54 -10.03 -30.30
C VAL A 166 -23.48 -9.92 -29.10
N TYR A 167 -24.27 -10.96 -28.77
CA TYR A 167 -25.18 -10.86 -27.62
C TYR A 167 -24.45 -10.64 -26.27
N LYS A 168 -23.18 -11.07 -26.15
CA LYS A 168 -22.30 -10.82 -24.99
C LYS A 168 -21.70 -9.42 -25.00
N ILE A 169 -21.40 -8.88 -26.18
CA ILE A 169 -20.99 -7.48 -26.35
C ILE A 169 -22.14 -6.54 -25.92
N VAL A 170 -23.39 -6.88 -26.23
CA VAL A 170 -24.58 -6.13 -25.78
C VAL A 170 -24.79 -6.22 -24.26
N TYR A 171 -24.54 -7.37 -23.61
CA TYR A 171 -24.54 -7.44 -22.13
C TYR A 171 -23.50 -6.49 -21.51
N MET A 172 -22.29 -6.43 -22.06
CA MET A 172 -21.29 -5.44 -21.63
C MET A 172 -21.74 -4.01 -21.95
N PHE A 173 -22.29 -3.72 -23.13
CA PHE A 173 -22.78 -2.38 -23.45
C PHE A 173 -23.83 -1.87 -22.46
N LEU A 174 -24.81 -2.72 -22.10
CA LEU A 174 -25.82 -2.40 -21.08
C LEU A 174 -25.18 -2.17 -19.70
N PHE A 175 -24.20 -2.98 -19.31
CA PHE A 175 -23.45 -2.81 -18.06
C PHE A 175 -22.65 -1.50 -18.03
N LEU A 176 -21.88 -1.21 -19.09
CA LEU A 176 -21.08 -0.01 -19.27
C LEU A 176 -21.95 1.25 -19.29
N LEU A 177 -23.12 1.21 -19.94
CA LEU A 177 -24.13 2.29 -19.94
C LEU A 177 -24.68 2.54 -18.53
N CYS A 178 -24.92 1.48 -17.74
CA CYS A 178 -25.35 1.61 -16.35
C CYS A 178 -24.26 2.28 -15.48
N LEU A 179 -22.99 1.96 -15.71
CA LEU A 179 -21.85 2.57 -15.00
C LEU A 179 -21.59 4.02 -15.41
N THR A 180 -21.69 4.38 -16.69
CA THR A 180 -21.52 5.78 -17.13
C THR A 180 -22.66 6.66 -16.65
N LEU A 181 -23.91 6.18 -16.67
CA LEU A 181 -25.05 6.89 -16.07
C LEU A 181 -24.86 7.10 -14.55
N PHE A 182 -24.32 6.12 -13.84
CA PHE A 182 -23.98 6.25 -12.41
C PHE A 182 -22.93 7.33 -12.17
N GLN A 183 -21.85 7.37 -12.96
CA GLN A 183 -20.76 8.35 -12.83
C GLN A 183 -21.25 9.76 -13.16
N VAL A 184 -21.81 9.94 -14.36
CA VAL A 184 -22.09 11.26 -14.95
C VAL A 184 -23.30 11.92 -14.30
N TYR A 185 -24.39 11.18 -14.08
CA TYR A 185 -25.64 11.78 -13.59
C TYR A 185 -26.46 10.81 -12.71
N TYR A 186 -25.96 10.62 -11.49
CA TYR A 186 -26.49 9.73 -10.43
C TYR A 186 -28.01 9.86 -10.17
N THR A 187 -28.61 11.05 -10.32
CA THR A 187 -30.05 11.26 -10.09
C THR A 187 -30.94 10.70 -11.20
N LEU A 188 -30.49 10.67 -12.47
CA LEU A 188 -31.17 9.92 -13.53
C LEU A 188 -30.93 8.43 -13.36
N TRP A 189 -29.71 8.01 -13.00
CA TRP A 189 -29.40 6.61 -12.70
C TRP A 189 -30.35 6.03 -11.64
N ARG A 190 -30.57 6.75 -10.52
CA ARG A 190 -31.55 6.37 -9.49
C ARG A 190 -32.98 6.20 -10.04
N LYS A 191 -33.42 7.08 -10.95
CA LYS A 191 -34.76 6.99 -11.58
C LYS A 191 -34.86 5.84 -12.59
N LEU A 192 -33.83 5.64 -13.42
CA LEU A 192 -33.81 4.63 -14.48
C LEU A 192 -33.46 3.21 -13.99
N LEU A 193 -32.84 3.04 -12.81
CA LEU A 193 -32.36 1.74 -12.33
C LEU A 193 -33.45 0.65 -12.33
N ARG A 194 -34.71 1.01 -12.03
CA ARG A 194 -35.84 0.05 -12.09
C ARG A 194 -36.17 -0.39 -13.52
N VAL A 195 -36.08 0.53 -14.48
CA VAL A 195 -36.30 0.27 -15.91
C VAL A 195 -35.14 -0.55 -16.47
N PHE A 196 -33.91 -0.24 -16.08
CA PHE A 196 -32.71 -1.01 -16.44
C PHE A 196 -32.82 -2.49 -16.06
N TRP A 197 -33.22 -2.83 -14.83
CA TRP A 197 -33.40 -4.24 -14.45
C TRP A 197 -34.49 -4.96 -15.26
N TRP A 198 -35.57 -4.26 -15.65
CA TRP A 198 -36.59 -4.83 -16.55
C TRP A 198 -36.08 -5.02 -17.97
N LEU A 199 -35.33 -4.05 -18.51
CA LEU A 199 -34.69 -4.14 -19.83
C LEU A 199 -33.72 -5.33 -19.89
N VAL A 200 -32.89 -5.50 -18.85
CA VAL A 200 -31.95 -6.62 -18.73
C VAL A 200 -32.69 -7.95 -18.65
N VAL A 201 -33.77 -8.06 -17.86
CA VAL A 201 -34.59 -9.28 -17.79
C VAL A 201 -35.24 -9.60 -19.14
N ALA A 202 -35.85 -8.62 -19.81
CA ALA A 202 -36.44 -8.80 -21.14
C ALA A 202 -35.39 -9.26 -22.17
N TYR A 203 -34.20 -8.63 -22.17
CA TYR A 203 -33.10 -8.99 -23.05
C TYR A 203 -32.55 -10.41 -22.76
N THR A 204 -32.39 -10.80 -21.48
CA THR A 204 -31.99 -12.18 -21.14
C THR A 204 -33.00 -13.22 -21.62
N MET A 205 -34.30 -12.95 -21.54
CA MET A 205 -35.32 -13.86 -22.08
C MET A 205 -35.23 -13.97 -23.61
N LEU A 206 -35.03 -12.85 -24.31
CA LEU A 206 -34.87 -12.84 -25.76
C LEU A 206 -33.64 -13.64 -26.20
N VAL A 207 -32.49 -13.47 -25.55
CA VAL A 207 -31.26 -14.24 -25.85
C VAL A 207 -31.47 -15.74 -25.58
N LEU A 208 -32.13 -16.11 -24.47
CA LEU A 208 -32.44 -17.50 -24.16
C LEU A 208 -33.37 -18.14 -25.20
N ILE A 209 -34.39 -17.41 -25.66
CA ILE A 209 -35.29 -17.86 -26.73
C ILE A 209 -34.52 -18.02 -28.04
N ALA A 210 -33.76 -17.01 -28.46
CA ALA A 210 -33.02 -17.03 -29.73
C ALA A 210 -32.02 -18.21 -29.79
N VAL A 211 -31.17 -18.36 -28.78
CA VAL A 211 -30.17 -19.43 -28.71
C VAL A 211 -30.83 -20.81 -28.65
N TYR A 212 -31.98 -20.95 -27.98
CA TYR A 212 -32.73 -22.22 -27.95
C TYR A 212 -33.34 -22.55 -29.32
N THR A 213 -34.05 -21.61 -29.95
CA THR A 213 -34.71 -21.83 -31.23
C THR A 213 -33.73 -22.10 -32.38
N PHE A 214 -32.50 -21.55 -32.31
CA PHE A 214 -31.50 -21.78 -33.34
C PHE A 214 -30.95 -23.21 -33.40
N GLN A 215 -31.23 -24.05 -32.41
CA GLN A 215 -30.83 -25.46 -32.41
C GLN A 215 -31.72 -26.33 -33.32
N PHE A 216 -32.89 -25.83 -33.77
CA PHE A 216 -33.71 -26.50 -34.77
C PHE A 216 -33.10 -26.39 -36.17
N GLN A 217 -33.23 -27.46 -36.97
CA GLN A 217 -32.54 -27.62 -38.26
C GLN A 217 -32.90 -26.55 -39.30
N ASP A 218 -34.14 -26.07 -39.31
CA ASP A 218 -34.61 -25.08 -40.30
C ASP A 218 -34.34 -23.63 -39.88
N PHE A 219 -33.97 -23.37 -38.62
CA PHE A 219 -33.76 -22.00 -38.16
C PHE A 219 -32.56 -21.31 -38.82
N PRO A 220 -31.40 -21.97 -39.03
CA PRO A 220 -30.32 -21.41 -39.85
C PRO A 220 -30.77 -20.95 -41.24
N THR A 221 -31.63 -21.71 -41.95
CA THR A 221 -32.10 -21.32 -43.29
C THR A 221 -33.14 -20.20 -43.25
N TYR A 222 -34.06 -20.20 -42.28
CA TYR A 222 -34.97 -19.07 -42.06
C TYR A 222 -34.21 -17.77 -41.72
N TRP A 223 -33.23 -17.82 -40.82
CA TRP A 223 -32.41 -16.66 -40.47
C TRP A 223 -31.56 -16.16 -41.65
N ARG A 224 -30.96 -17.07 -42.43
CA ARG A 224 -30.22 -16.72 -43.65
C ARG A 224 -31.12 -16.02 -44.68
N ASN A 225 -32.31 -16.54 -44.92
CA ASN A 225 -33.28 -15.96 -45.85
C ASN A 225 -33.86 -14.61 -45.36
N LEU A 226 -33.99 -14.41 -44.05
CA LEU A 226 -34.52 -13.18 -43.46
C LEU A 226 -33.48 -12.04 -43.34
N THR A 227 -32.20 -12.38 -43.14
CA THR A 227 -31.14 -11.40 -42.86
C THR A 227 -30.10 -11.21 -43.97
N GLY A 228 -29.96 -12.20 -44.87
CA GLY A 228 -28.91 -12.20 -45.89
C GLY A 228 -27.50 -12.45 -45.35
N PHE A 229 -27.33 -12.73 -44.05
CA PHE A 229 -26.03 -12.95 -43.43
C PHE A 229 -25.45 -14.35 -43.72
N THR A 230 -24.12 -14.47 -43.72
CA THR A 230 -23.43 -15.76 -43.86
C THR A 230 -23.37 -16.52 -42.54
N ASP A 231 -23.17 -17.84 -42.60
CA ASP A 231 -23.21 -18.70 -41.39
C ASP A 231 -22.13 -18.31 -40.35
N GLU A 232 -20.98 -17.77 -40.79
CA GLU A 232 -19.97 -17.21 -39.88
C GLU A 232 -20.46 -15.95 -39.16
N GLN A 233 -21.24 -15.10 -39.84
CA GLN A 233 -21.84 -13.89 -39.28
C GLN A 233 -22.95 -14.23 -38.29
N LEU A 234 -23.77 -15.27 -38.56
CA LEU A 234 -24.72 -15.82 -37.59
C LEU A 234 -23.97 -16.38 -36.36
N GLY A 235 -22.91 -17.14 -36.57
CA GLY A 235 -22.08 -17.68 -35.48
C GLY A 235 -21.43 -16.60 -34.62
N ASP A 236 -21.00 -15.48 -35.21
CA ASP A 236 -20.50 -14.31 -34.46
C ASP A 236 -21.61 -13.52 -33.76
N LEU A 237 -22.84 -13.51 -34.28
CA LEU A 237 -24.02 -13.03 -33.54
C LEU A 237 -24.23 -13.86 -32.25
N GLY A 238 -23.80 -15.12 -32.28
CA GLY A 238 -23.95 -16.14 -31.24
C GLY A 238 -25.05 -17.14 -31.54
N LEU A 239 -25.51 -17.19 -32.80
CA LEU A 239 -26.41 -18.19 -33.35
C LEU A 239 -25.56 -19.28 -34.01
N GLU A 240 -25.22 -20.31 -33.24
CA GLU A 240 -24.41 -21.46 -33.65
C GLU A 240 -25.10 -22.73 -33.12
N GLN A 241 -24.97 -23.86 -33.82
CA GLN A 241 -25.49 -25.14 -33.34
C GLN A 241 -24.50 -25.73 -32.33
N PHE A 242 -24.94 -25.95 -31.10
CA PHE A 242 -24.09 -26.33 -29.97
C PHE A 242 -24.22 -27.82 -29.63
N SER A 243 -23.14 -28.42 -29.14
CA SER A 243 -23.22 -29.72 -28.48
C SER A 243 -24.04 -29.61 -27.18
N VAL A 244 -24.65 -30.71 -26.71
CA VAL A 244 -25.57 -30.69 -25.55
C VAL A 244 -24.92 -30.12 -24.28
N SER A 245 -23.62 -30.36 -24.08
CA SER A 245 -22.83 -29.83 -22.94
C SER A 245 -22.54 -28.32 -23.05
N GLU A 246 -22.26 -27.83 -24.26
CA GLU A 246 -22.05 -26.41 -24.55
C GLU A 246 -23.36 -25.63 -24.52
N LEU A 247 -24.46 -26.22 -25.02
CA LEU A 247 -25.82 -25.69 -24.95
C LEU A 247 -26.27 -25.57 -23.48
N PHE A 248 -26.04 -26.61 -22.67
CA PHE A 248 -26.31 -26.58 -21.23
C PHE A 248 -25.56 -25.43 -20.54
N SER A 249 -24.27 -25.27 -20.82
CA SER A 249 -23.44 -24.19 -20.27
C SER A 249 -23.91 -22.80 -20.73
N SER A 250 -24.24 -22.67 -22.02
CA SER A 250 -24.65 -21.40 -22.66
C SER A 250 -26.05 -20.94 -22.24
N ILE A 251 -26.93 -21.86 -21.82
CA ILE A 251 -28.25 -21.53 -21.25
C ILE A 251 -28.17 -21.31 -19.72
N LEU A 252 -27.36 -22.12 -19.02
CA LEU A 252 -27.26 -22.08 -17.56
C LEU A 252 -26.65 -20.77 -17.04
N ILE A 253 -25.61 -20.25 -17.69
CA ILE A 253 -24.92 -19.03 -17.24
C ILE A 253 -25.83 -17.79 -17.33
N PRO A 254 -26.52 -17.50 -18.45
CA PRO A 254 -27.57 -16.47 -18.50
C PRO A 254 -28.76 -16.78 -17.58
N GLY A 255 -29.13 -18.05 -17.38
CA GLY A 255 -30.21 -18.45 -16.47
C GLY A 255 -29.96 -18.08 -15.01
N PHE A 256 -28.75 -18.29 -14.49
CA PHE A 256 -28.37 -17.84 -13.14
C PHE A 256 -28.31 -16.31 -13.03
N PHE A 257 -27.84 -15.63 -14.09
CA PHE A 257 -27.80 -14.17 -14.14
C PHE A 257 -29.21 -13.54 -14.16
N LEU A 258 -30.13 -14.10 -14.95
CA LEU A 258 -31.56 -13.79 -14.96
C LEU A 258 -32.16 -13.93 -13.56
N LEU A 259 -31.91 -15.06 -12.87
CA LEU A 259 -32.39 -15.30 -11.51
C LEU A 259 -31.85 -14.25 -10.51
N ALA A 260 -30.57 -13.89 -10.60
CA ALA A 260 -29.95 -12.87 -9.77
C ALA A 260 -30.53 -11.47 -10.01
N CYS A 261 -30.82 -11.11 -11.27
CA CYS A 261 -31.47 -9.85 -11.65
C CYS A 261 -32.92 -9.78 -11.16
N ILE A 262 -33.68 -10.87 -11.29
CA ILE A 262 -35.06 -10.96 -10.78
C ILE A 262 -35.08 -10.84 -9.24
N LEU A 263 -34.11 -11.45 -8.54
CA LEU A 263 -34.01 -11.34 -7.07
C LEU A 263 -33.69 -9.89 -6.64
N GLN A 264 -32.74 -9.24 -7.32
CA GLN A 264 -32.43 -7.82 -7.15
C GLN A 264 -33.67 -6.95 -7.36
N LEU A 265 -34.39 -7.14 -8.48
CA LEU A 265 -35.57 -6.35 -8.85
C LEU A 265 -36.73 -6.45 -7.85
N HIS A 266 -37.06 -7.67 -7.39
CA HIS A 266 -38.24 -7.88 -6.53
C HIS A 266 -37.99 -7.65 -5.04
N TYR A 267 -36.81 -7.99 -4.53
CA TYR A 267 -36.55 -7.99 -3.08
C TYR A 267 -35.66 -6.84 -2.65
N PHE A 268 -34.48 -6.70 -3.26
CA PHE A 268 -33.45 -5.79 -2.75
C PHE A 268 -33.55 -4.36 -3.32
N HIS A 269 -34.12 -4.16 -4.50
CA HIS A 269 -34.16 -2.86 -5.17
C HIS A 269 -34.85 -1.76 -4.35
N ARG A 270 -36.05 -1.98 -3.79
CA ARG A 270 -36.73 -0.96 -2.97
C ARG A 270 -35.92 -0.60 -1.70
N PRO A 271 -35.51 -1.56 -0.84
CA PRO A 271 -34.65 -1.26 0.31
C PRO A 271 -33.31 -0.61 -0.06
N PHE A 272 -32.67 -1.01 -1.16
CA PHE A 272 -31.42 -0.40 -1.64
C PHE A 272 -31.61 1.06 -2.03
N MET A 273 -32.71 1.37 -2.73
CA MET A 273 -33.04 2.75 -3.15
C MET A 273 -33.34 3.68 -1.97
N GLN A 274 -33.85 3.14 -0.85
CA GLN A 274 -34.01 3.84 0.43
C GLN A 274 -32.66 4.00 1.16
N LEU A 275 -31.88 2.93 1.28
CA LEU A 275 -30.55 2.92 1.93
C LEU A 275 -29.52 3.84 1.26
N THR A 276 -29.74 4.21 -0.01
CA THR A 276 -28.87 5.09 -0.81
C THR A 276 -29.45 6.49 -1.02
N ASP A 277 -30.52 6.86 -0.30
CA ASP A 277 -31.08 8.20 -0.41
C ASP A 277 -30.20 9.29 0.25
N LEU A 278 -30.22 10.48 -0.34
CA LEU A 278 -29.50 11.66 0.14
C LEU A 278 -30.47 12.79 0.56
N GLU A 279 -31.75 12.65 0.25
CA GLU A 279 -32.83 13.58 0.63
C GLU A 279 -33.45 13.13 1.96
N HIS A 280 -33.95 11.89 2.05
CA HIS A 280 -34.54 11.32 3.26
C HIS A 280 -33.51 10.53 4.08
N VAL A 281 -32.43 11.20 4.47
CA VAL A 281 -31.43 10.64 5.38
C VAL A 281 -32.04 10.59 6.79
N PRO A 282 -32.33 9.41 7.37
CA PRO A 282 -32.75 9.37 8.77
C PRO A 282 -31.59 9.88 9.64
N PRO A 283 -31.87 10.66 10.72
CA PRO A 283 -30.85 11.00 11.70
C PRO A 283 -30.21 9.71 12.24
N PRO A 284 -28.97 9.77 12.78
CA PRO A 284 -28.27 8.59 13.29
C PRO A 284 -29.06 8.02 14.47
N GLY A 285 -29.94 7.06 14.15
CA GLY A 285 -30.94 6.56 15.10
C GLY A 285 -30.25 6.10 16.36
N THR A 286 -30.76 6.57 17.50
CA THR A 286 -30.43 6.03 18.82
C THR A 286 -30.60 4.53 18.74
N ARG A 287 -29.48 3.81 18.71
CA ARG A 287 -29.46 2.37 18.99
C ARG A 287 -29.94 2.24 20.43
N HIS A 288 -31.25 2.08 20.63
CA HIS A 288 -31.80 1.80 21.95
C HIS A 288 -31.03 0.62 22.54
N PRO A 289 -30.32 0.77 23.66
CA PRO A 289 -29.81 -0.36 24.41
C PRO A 289 -30.99 -0.98 25.14
N ARG A 290 -31.90 -1.64 24.40
CA ARG A 290 -33.15 -2.26 24.90
C ARG A 290 -32.87 -3.56 25.68
N TRP A 291 -31.74 -3.58 26.39
CA TRP A 291 -31.14 -4.70 27.11
C TRP A 291 -30.36 -4.25 28.35
N ALA A 292 -30.45 -2.96 28.74
CA ALA A 292 -29.72 -2.39 29.88
C ALA A 292 -30.62 -1.52 30.79
N HIS A 293 -31.69 -2.12 31.35
CA HIS A 293 -32.40 -1.62 32.54
C HIS A 293 -33.35 -2.71 33.10
N ARG A 294 -32.80 -3.73 33.78
CA ARG A 294 -33.59 -4.54 34.74
C ARG A 294 -32.76 -5.23 35.83
N GLN A 295 -31.84 -4.50 36.45
CA GLN A 295 -31.34 -4.79 37.81
C GLN A 295 -30.75 -3.52 38.41
N ASP A 296 -30.41 -3.60 39.70
CA ASP A 296 -29.76 -2.59 40.54
C ASP A 296 -30.55 -1.30 40.80
N ALA A 297 -31.34 -1.32 41.87
CA ALA A 297 -31.98 -0.15 42.49
C ALA A 297 -32.12 -0.35 44.01
N VAL A 298 -31.00 -0.36 44.75
CA VAL A 298 -30.94 -0.36 46.22
C VAL A 298 -29.77 0.49 46.70
N SER A 299 -30.06 1.59 47.41
CA SER A 299 -29.13 2.44 48.20
C SER A 299 -27.97 3.13 47.44
N GLU A 300 -27.56 4.37 47.73
CA GLU A 300 -27.78 5.28 48.87
C GLU A 300 -28.23 6.70 48.41
N ALA A 301 -28.54 7.58 49.38
CA ALA A 301 -29.19 8.88 49.14
C ALA A 301 -28.23 10.08 49.04
N PRO A 302 -28.58 11.14 48.27
CA PRO A 302 -27.93 12.45 48.33
C PRO A 302 -28.59 13.38 49.37
N LEU A 303 -27.80 14.29 49.95
CA LEU A 303 -28.28 15.37 50.83
C LEU A 303 -28.55 16.66 50.03
N LEU A 304 -29.74 17.22 50.26
CA LEU A 304 -30.16 18.64 50.17
C LEU A 304 -29.40 19.59 49.21
N GLU A 305 -30.14 20.18 48.26
CA GLU A 305 -30.64 21.56 48.36
C GLU A 305 -31.84 21.79 47.41
N HIS A 306 -32.82 22.59 47.85
CA HIS A 306 -33.86 23.41 47.15
C HIS A 306 -34.47 22.93 45.78
N GLN A 307 -35.79 23.02 45.52
CA GLN A 307 -36.89 23.74 46.19
C GLN A 307 -38.29 23.20 45.75
N GLU A 308 -39.33 23.45 46.57
CA GLU A 308 -40.79 23.53 46.25
C GLU A 308 -41.48 22.36 45.47
N GLU A 309 -42.35 21.56 46.12
CA GLU A 309 -43.84 21.68 46.17
C GLU A 309 -44.53 20.81 45.07
N GLU A 310 -45.64 20.07 45.26
CA GLU A 310 -46.63 19.87 46.35
C GLU A 310 -47.00 18.36 46.50
N GLU A 311 -47.30 17.93 47.74
CA GLU A 311 -48.54 17.27 48.26
C GLU A 311 -49.40 16.31 47.34
N VAL A 312 -50.13 15.26 47.78
CA VAL A 312 -50.53 14.81 49.14
C VAL A 312 -50.99 13.31 49.17
N PHE A 313 -50.47 12.50 50.12
CA PHE A 313 -51.11 11.40 50.91
C PHE A 313 -51.76 10.17 50.18
N ARG A 314 -52.02 8.98 50.77
CA ARG A 314 -51.91 8.44 52.16
C ARG A 314 -51.77 6.88 52.20
N GLU A 315 -51.27 6.35 53.34
CA GLU A 315 -51.64 5.10 54.11
C GLU A 315 -52.41 3.90 53.44
N ASP A 316 -52.31 2.62 53.86
CA ASP A 316 -51.77 1.97 55.07
C ASP A 316 -51.56 0.42 54.91
N GLY A 317 -51.09 -0.26 55.97
CA GLY A 317 -51.13 -1.74 56.15
C GLY A 317 -49.80 -2.48 55.84
N GLN A 318 -49.09 -3.15 56.77
CA GLN A 318 -49.43 -4.32 57.62
C GLN A 318 -49.69 -5.61 56.80
N SER A 319 -49.17 -6.80 57.16
CA SER A 319 -48.55 -7.27 58.41
C SER A 319 -47.35 -8.21 58.20
N MET A 320 -46.73 -8.66 59.31
CA MET A 320 -45.73 -9.75 59.35
C MET A 320 -46.38 -11.12 59.15
N ASP A 321 -45.65 -12.10 58.59
CA ASP A 321 -45.17 -13.29 59.34
C ASP A 321 -44.48 -14.33 58.43
N GLY A 322 -43.68 -15.21 59.04
CA GLY A 322 -43.18 -16.47 58.47
C GLY A 322 -43.43 -17.61 59.49
N PRO A 323 -42.76 -18.79 59.38
CA PRO A 323 -41.77 -19.21 58.38
C PRO A 323 -42.10 -20.58 57.73
N HIS A 324 -41.23 -21.10 56.86
CA HIS A 324 -40.56 -22.42 57.00
C HIS A 324 -39.80 -22.85 55.71
N GLN A 325 -38.83 -23.75 55.89
CA GLN A 325 -37.92 -24.26 54.85
C GLN A 325 -38.53 -25.47 54.11
N ALA A 326 -38.10 -25.70 52.85
CA ALA A 326 -37.53 -27.00 52.45
C ALA A 326 -36.81 -26.94 51.09
N THR A 327 -35.78 -27.81 50.94
CA THR A 327 -35.22 -28.34 49.67
C THR A 327 -34.45 -27.39 48.74
N GLN A 328 -33.14 -27.62 48.63
CA GLN A 328 -32.27 -27.08 47.57
C GLN A 328 -32.19 -28.05 46.38
N VAL A 329 -32.12 -27.51 45.15
CA VAL A 329 -31.57 -28.20 43.96
C VAL A 329 -30.67 -27.19 43.21
N PRO A 330 -29.43 -27.54 42.79
CA PRO A 330 -28.45 -26.54 42.34
C PRO A 330 -28.45 -26.29 40.81
N GLU A 331 -28.92 -25.11 40.38
CA GLU A 331 -28.77 -24.64 38.99
C GLU A 331 -27.35 -24.13 38.69
N GLY A 332 -26.45 -25.04 38.30
CA GLY A 332 -25.00 -24.76 38.18
C GLY A 332 -24.41 -24.57 36.76
N THR A 333 -25.23 -24.62 35.70
CA THR A 333 -24.75 -24.84 34.31
C THR A 333 -25.15 -23.78 33.29
N ALA A 334 -26.32 -23.15 33.39
CA ALA A 334 -26.79 -22.16 32.41
C ALA A 334 -25.95 -20.85 32.40
N SER A 335 -25.60 -20.35 33.58
CA SER A 335 -24.92 -19.05 33.76
C SER A 335 -23.55 -18.94 33.09
N LYS A 336 -22.83 -20.05 32.93
CA LYS A 336 -21.47 -20.07 32.35
C LYS A 336 -21.47 -19.80 30.85
N TRP A 337 -22.47 -20.30 30.12
CA TRP A 337 -22.60 -20.02 28.68
C TRP A 337 -23.15 -18.61 28.41
N GLY A 338 -24.06 -18.11 29.26
CA GLY A 338 -24.47 -16.71 29.25
C GLY A 338 -23.29 -15.76 29.40
N LEU A 339 -22.52 -15.89 30.49
CA LEU A 339 -21.36 -15.04 30.76
C LEU A 339 -20.27 -15.10 29.65
N VAL A 340 -20.13 -16.23 28.96
CA VAL A 340 -19.24 -16.35 27.79
C VAL A 340 -19.84 -15.64 26.57
N ALA A 341 -21.15 -15.78 26.32
CA ALA A 341 -21.83 -15.06 25.25
C ALA A 341 -21.81 -13.54 25.45
N ASP A 342 -22.06 -13.05 26.67
CA ASP A 342 -22.03 -11.62 27.01
C ASP A 342 -20.63 -11.03 26.82
N ARG A 343 -19.58 -11.71 27.32
CA ARG A 343 -18.19 -11.30 27.09
C ARG A 343 -17.81 -11.33 25.61
N LEU A 344 -18.33 -12.28 24.83
CA LEU A 344 -18.14 -12.31 23.38
C LEU A 344 -18.90 -11.18 22.68
N LEU A 345 -20.08 -10.78 23.18
CA LEU A 345 -20.84 -9.64 22.68
C LEU A 345 -20.15 -8.31 23.01
N ASP A 346 -19.58 -8.14 24.20
CA ASP A 346 -18.77 -6.96 24.57
C ASP A 346 -17.48 -6.86 23.76
N LEU A 347 -16.79 -7.99 23.54
CA LEU A 347 -15.63 -8.06 22.66
C LEU A 347 -16.02 -7.77 21.20
N ALA A 348 -17.15 -8.27 20.72
CA ALA A 348 -17.66 -7.97 19.39
C ALA A 348 -18.11 -6.49 19.26
N ALA A 349 -18.74 -5.92 20.29
CA ALA A 349 -19.18 -4.53 20.33
C ALA A 349 -17.97 -3.57 20.32
N SER A 350 -17.00 -3.78 21.21
CA SER A 350 -15.75 -3.00 21.26
C SER A 350 -14.91 -3.17 19.99
N PHE A 351 -14.78 -4.39 19.45
CA PHE A 351 -14.16 -4.62 18.14
C PHE A 351 -14.91 -3.90 17.02
N SER A 352 -16.25 -3.89 17.02
CA SER A 352 -17.05 -3.14 16.03
C SER A 352 -16.86 -1.61 16.16
N ALA A 353 -16.63 -1.10 17.37
CA ALA A 353 -16.33 0.31 17.62
C ALA A 353 -14.92 0.68 17.11
N VAL A 354 -13.93 -0.21 17.29
CA VAL A 354 -12.59 -0.05 16.70
C VAL A 354 -12.65 -0.14 15.17
N LEU A 355 -13.34 -1.14 14.62
CA LEU A 355 -13.49 -1.36 13.18
C LEU A 355 -14.23 -0.21 12.49
N THR A 356 -15.24 0.39 13.12
CA THR A 356 -15.93 1.58 12.58
C THR A 356 -15.06 2.83 12.63
N ARG A 357 -14.25 3.03 13.68
CA ARG A 357 -13.21 4.10 13.70
C ARG A 357 -12.18 3.91 12.58
N ILE A 358 -11.68 2.69 12.38
CA ILE A 358 -10.78 2.34 11.27
C ILE A 358 -11.47 2.58 9.92
N GLN A 359 -12.75 2.20 9.77
CA GLN A 359 -13.50 2.41 8.53
C GLN A 359 -13.67 3.90 8.20
N VAL A 360 -13.91 4.76 9.19
CA VAL A 360 -13.97 6.22 8.97
C VAL A 360 -12.60 6.78 8.58
N PHE A 361 -11.52 6.37 9.27
CA PHE A 361 -10.15 6.76 8.95
C PHE A 361 -9.75 6.36 7.51
N VAL A 362 -9.94 5.09 7.13
CA VAL A 362 -9.63 4.58 5.78
C VAL A 362 -10.46 5.28 4.72
N ARG A 363 -11.75 5.52 4.96
CA ARG A 363 -12.63 6.23 4.01
C ARG A 363 -12.21 7.69 3.81
N ARG A 364 -11.77 8.37 4.88
CA ARG A 364 -11.26 9.76 4.81
C ARG A 364 -9.89 9.85 4.15
N LEU A 365 -8.99 8.91 4.41
CA LEU A 365 -7.72 8.80 3.68
C LEU A 365 -7.98 8.60 2.18
N LEU A 366 -8.92 7.71 1.84
CA LEU A 366 -9.28 7.38 0.46
C LEU A 366 -9.94 8.56 -0.28
N GLU A 367 -10.84 9.32 0.34
CA GLU A 367 -11.43 10.56 -0.21
C GLU A 367 -10.36 11.55 -0.71
N LEU A 368 -9.22 11.63 0.00
CA LEU A 368 -8.14 12.57 -0.27
C LEU A 368 -7.03 11.99 -1.18
N HIS A 369 -7.06 10.68 -1.46
CA HIS A 369 -6.02 9.99 -2.23
C HIS A 369 -6.53 9.21 -3.46
N VAL A 370 -7.83 8.97 -3.61
CA VAL A 370 -8.39 8.16 -4.71
C VAL A 370 -8.08 8.74 -6.09
N PHE A 371 -8.23 10.05 -6.32
CA PHE A 371 -7.91 10.65 -7.62
C PHE A 371 -6.43 10.49 -8.02
N LYS A 372 -5.51 10.43 -7.04
CA LYS A 372 -4.08 10.16 -7.27
C LYS A 372 -3.85 8.71 -7.69
N LEU A 373 -4.56 7.76 -7.06
CA LEU A 373 -4.52 6.34 -7.40
C LEU A 373 -5.09 6.09 -8.81
N VAL A 374 -6.24 6.69 -9.13
CA VAL A 374 -6.87 6.60 -10.46
C VAL A 374 -5.92 7.13 -11.53
N ALA A 375 -5.40 8.36 -11.36
CA ALA A 375 -4.51 9.00 -12.33
C ALA A 375 -3.21 8.20 -12.56
N LEU A 376 -2.63 7.63 -11.49
CA LEU A 376 -1.47 6.75 -11.59
C LEU A 376 -1.78 5.45 -12.34
N TYR A 377 -2.91 4.82 -12.07
CA TYR A 377 -3.28 3.57 -12.74
C TYR A 377 -3.64 3.79 -14.21
N THR A 378 -4.36 4.87 -14.56
CA THR A 378 -4.68 5.21 -15.95
C THR A 378 -3.43 5.46 -16.78
N VAL A 379 -2.45 6.20 -16.24
CA VAL A 379 -1.19 6.48 -16.94
C VAL A 379 -0.27 5.24 -16.96
N TRP A 380 -0.25 4.42 -15.90
CA TRP A 380 0.43 3.12 -15.93
C TRP A 380 -0.06 2.24 -17.09
N VAL A 381 -1.39 2.11 -17.26
CA VAL A 381 -1.99 1.37 -18.38
C VAL A 381 -1.62 2.00 -19.73
N ALA A 382 -1.81 3.32 -19.88
CA ALA A 382 -1.54 4.03 -21.13
C ALA A 382 -0.06 3.99 -21.57
N LEU A 383 0.87 3.81 -20.63
CA LEU A 383 2.31 3.63 -20.90
C LEU A 383 2.70 2.17 -21.10
N LYS A 384 1.96 1.22 -20.52
CA LYS A 384 2.16 -0.22 -20.73
C LYS A 384 1.62 -0.70 -22.07
N GLU A 385 0.58 -0.05 -22.58
CA GLU A 385 0.01 -0.21 -23.92
C GLU A 385 -0.09 1.19 -24.57
N VAL A 386 0.97 1.62 -25.26
CA VAL A 386 0.99 2.92 -25.94
C VAL A 386 0.09 2.87 -27.17
N SER A 387 -0.85 3.82 -27.31
CA SER A 387 -1.78 3.88 -28.44
C SER A 387 -2.48 5.23 -28.59
N VAL A 388 -3.04 5.48 -29.78
CA VAL A 388 -3.86 6.70 -30.04
C VAL A 388 -5.06 6.77 -29.09
N MET A 389 -5.77 5.66 -28.87
CA MET A 389 -6.95 5.66 -27.99
C MET A 389 -6.58 5.97 -26.53
N ASN A 390 -5.38 5.59 -26.10
CA ASN A 390 -4.89 5.87 -24.75
C ASN A 390 -4.35 7.30 -24.57
N LEU A 391 -3.96 8.00 -25.65
CA LEU A 391 -3.53 9.41 -25.61
C LEU A 391 -4.56 10.32 -24.92
N LEU A 392 -5.86 10.14 -25.21
CA LEU A 392 -6.91 10.98 -24.60
C LEU A 392 -6.94 10.81 -23.07
N LEU A 393 -6.70 9.61 -22.54
CA LEU A 393 -6.64 9.36 -21.10
C LEU A 393 -5.42 10.07 -20.47
N VAL A 394 -4.27 10.07 -21.15
CA VAL A 394 -3.08 10.80 -20.71
C VAL A 394 -3.34 12.32 -20.73
N VAL A 395 -3.95 12.85 -21.78
CA VAL A 395 -4.34 14.28 -21.87
C VAL A 395 -5.28 14.67 -20.73
N LEU A 396 -6.38 13.92 -20.54
CA LEU A 396 -7.36 14.20 -19.48
C LEU A 396 -6.69 14.24 -18.10
N TRP A 397 -5.87 13.24 -17.76
CA TRP A 397 -5.25 13.16 -16.42
C TRP A 397 -4.06 14.09 -16.22
N ALA A 398 -3.27 14.38 -17.27
CA ALA A 398 -2.17 15.36 -17.20
C ALA A 398 -2.66 16.80 -16.97
N PHE A 399 -3.85 17.16 -17.46
CA PHE A 399 -4.50 18.44 -17.15
C PHE A 399 -5.35 18.40 -15.87
N ALA A 400 -5.95 17.26 -15.49
CA ALA A 400 -6.71 17.14 -14.24
C ALA A 400 -5.85 17.31 -12.97
N LEU A 401 -4.57 16.92 -13.03
CA LEU A 401 -3.68 17.04 -11.89
C LEU A 401 -3.42 18.51 -11.49
N PRO A 402 -2.96 19.44 -12.37
CA PRO A 402 -2.79 20.84 -12.01
C PRO A 402 -4.10 21.58 -11.75
N TYR A 403 -5.16 21.33 -12.53
CA TYR A 403 -6.38 22.14 -12.52
C TYR A 403 -7.52 21.49 -11.71
N PRO A 404 -7.72 21.85 -10.42
CA PRO A 404 -8.68 21.16 -9.55
C PRO A 404 -10.15 21.26 -10.03
N ARG A 405 -10.51 22.36 -10.73
CA ARG A 405 -11.86 22.53 -11.31
C ARG A 405 -12.16 21.52 -12.44
N PHE A 406 -11.13 21.02 -13.14
CA PHE A 406 -11.28 20.10 -14.26
C PHE A 406 -11.38 18.63 -13.82
N ARG A 407 -10.90 18.27 -12.62
CA ARG A 407 -10.91 16.90 -12.08
C ARG A 407 -12.23 16.13 -12.23
N PRO A 408 -13.40 16.65 -11.78
CA PRO A 408 -14.66 15.90 -11.92
C PRO A 408 -15.06 15.70 -13.39
N MET A 409 -14.76 16.66 -14.26
CA MET A 409 -15.02 16.57 -15.69
C MET A 409 -14.10 15.54 -16.36
N ALA A 410 -12.81 15.50 -15.99
CA ALA A 410 -11.86 14.49 -16.47
C ALA A 410 -12.21 13.06 -16.02
N SER A 411 -12.69 12.87 -14.78
CA SER A 411 -13.22 11.57 -14.31
C SER A 411 -14.43 11.13 -15.14
N CYS A 412 -15.40 12.01 -15.36
CA CYS A 412 -16.57 11.72 -16.20
C CYS A 412 -16.17 11.39 -17.66
N LEU A 413 -15.34 12.23 -18.29
CA LEU A 413 -14.88 12.01 -19.67
C LEU A 413 -14.07 10.71 -19.81
N SER A 414 -13.22 10.38 -18.84
CA SER A 414 -12.45 9.13 -18.88
C SER A 414 -13.30 7.88 -18.61
N THR A 415 -14.41 7.94 -17.87
CA THR A 415 -15.38 6.82 -17.84
C THR A 415 -16.04 6.59 -19.19
N VAL A 416 -16.54 7.65 -19.84
CA VAL A 416 -17.18 7.53 -21.17
C VAL A 416 -16.18 6.98 -22.19
N TRP A 417 -14.95 7.52 -22.21
CA TRP A 417 -13.91 7.08 -23.16
C TRP A 417 -13.42 5.65 -22.89
N THR A 418 -13.25 5.23 -21.62
CA THR A 418 -12.87 3.84 -21.34
C THR A 418 -13.97 2.85 -21.70
N CYS A 419 -15.25 3.20 -21.53
CA CYS A 419 -16.35 2.39 -22.04
C CYS A 419 -16.31 2.26 -23.58
N ILE A 420 -16.01 3.34 -24.31
CA ILE A 420 -15.81 3.30 -25.77
C ILE A 420 -14.65 2.36 -26.14
N ILE A 421 -13.49 2.50 -25.48
CA ILE A 421 -12.33 1.61 -25.71
C ILE A 421 -12.69 0.14 -25.46
N ILE A 422 -13.43 -0.18 -24.38
CA ILE A 422 -13.86 -1.56 -24.09
C ILE A 422 -14.77 -2.09 -25.20
N VAL A 423 -15.77 -1.32 -25.66
CA VAL A 423 -16.67 -1.72 -26.74
C VAL A 423 -15.90 -1.94 -28.06
N CYS A 424 -15.02 -1.03 -28.46
CA CYS A 424 -14.19 -1.18 -29.65
C CYS A 424 -13.27 -2.41 -29.56
N LYS A 425 -12.59 -2.61 -28.42
CA LYS A 425 -11.73 -3.79 -28.19
C LYS A 425 -12.50 -5.10 -28.20
N MET A 426 -13.76 -5.13 -27.77
CA MET A 426 -14.64 -6.31 -27.83
C MET A 426 -15.13 -6.60 -29.24
N LEU A 427 -15.60 -5.59 -29.97
CA LEU A 427 -16.08 -5.73 -31.36
C LEU A 427 -14.98 -6.29 -32.28
N TYR A 428 -13.73 -5.85 -32.11
CA TYR A 428 -12.60 -6.34 -32.91
C TYR A 428 -12.21 -7.80 -32.62
N GLN A 429 -12.72 -8.45 -31.56
CA GLN A 429 -12.48 -9.89 -31.33
C GLN A 429 -13.43 -10.81 -32.11
N LEU A 430 -14.47 -10.28 -32.76
CA LEU A 430 -15.36 -11.07 -33.62
C LEU A 430 -14.58 -11.69 -34.79
N LYS A 431 -14.93 -12.91 -35.24
CA LYS A 431 -14.26 -13.58 -36.36
C LYS A 431 -14.30 -12.71 -37.62
N ILE A 432 -15.46 -12.13 -37.94
CA ILE A 432 -15.75 -11.29 -39.13
C ILE A 432 -14.70 -10.20 -39.42
N VAL A 433 -13.98 -9.70 -38.41
CA VAL A 433 -12.93 -8.68 -38.57
C VAL A 433 -11.58 -9.35 -38.87
N ASN A 434 -11.34 -9.77 -40.11
CA ASN A 434 -10.08 -10.43 -40.51
C ASN A 434 -8.94 -9.41 -40.70
N PRO A 435 -7.87 -9.41 -39.88
CA PRO A 435 -6.80 -8.42 -40.04
C PRO A 435 -6.02 -8.57 -41.36
N HIS A 436 -5.96 -9.79 -41.91
CA HIS A 436 -5.26 -10.10 -43.16
C HIS A 436 -5.84 -9.41 -44.41
N GLU A 437 -7.11 -9.01 -44.38
CA GLU A 437 -7.75 -8.27 -45.49
C GLU A 437 -7.29 -6.80 -45.55
N TYR A 438 -6.84 -6.23 -44.42
CA TYR A 438 -6.54 -4.79 -44.26
C TYR A 438 -5.08 -4.53 -43.83
N SER A 439 -4.28 -5.57 -43.61
CA SER A 439 -2.89 -5.44 -43.15
C SER A 439 -1.95 -5.04 -44.28
N SER A 440 -1.15 -4.00 -44.06
CA SER A 440 -0.14 -3.54 -45.01
C SER A 440 1.16 -4.35 -44.88
N ASN A 441 1.58 -5.02 -45.95
CA ASN A 441 2.92 -5.61 -46.06
C ASN A 441 3.92 -4.55 -46.53
N CYS A 442 4.84 -4.13 -45.66
CA CYS A 442 5.91 -3.21 -46.04
C CYS A 442 7.06 -3.96 -46.70
N THR A 443 7.43 -3.59 -47.93
CA THR A 443 8.59 -4.14 -48.64
C THR A 443 9.90 -3.74 -47.97
N GLU A 444 10.85 -4.67 -47.86
CA GLU A 444 12.18 -4.38 -47.31
C GLU A 444 12.95 -3.34 -48.16
N PRO A 445 13.70 -2.41 -47.53
CA PRO A 445 14.48 -1.41 -48.23
C PRO A 445 15.86 -1.96 -48.63
N PHE A 446 16.35 -1.57 -49.81
CA PHE A 446 17.73 -1.88 -50.21
C PHE A 446 18.75 -1.31 -49.21
N PRO A 447 19.81 -2.05 -48.83
CA PRO A 447 20.75 -1.63 -47.79
C PRO A 447 21.48 -0.32 -48.10
N ASN A 448 21.64 0.04 -49.38
CA ASN A 448 22.23 1.33 -49.79
C ASN A 448 21.37 2.55 -49.40
N ASN A 449 20.09 2.36 -49.05
CA ASN A 449 19.17 3.43 -48.68
C ASN A 449 19.03 3.63 -47.17
N THR A 450 19.51 2.70 -46.33
CA THR A 450 19.24 2.66 -44.88
C THR A 450 20.47 2.36 -44.03
N ASN A 451 20.64 3.10 -42.94
CA ASN A 451 21.68 2.90 -41.92
C ASN A 451 21.34 1.76 -40.93
N LEU A 452 20.89 0.61 -41.44
CA LEU A 452 20.50 -0.58 -40.66
C LEU A 452 21.18 -1.83 -41.24
N GLN A 453 21.62 -2.75 -40.37
CA GLN A 453 22.12 -4.05 -40.82
C GLN A 453 20.95 -4.96 -41.27
N PRO A 454 21.15 -5.89 -42.23
CA PRO A 454 20.08 -6.80 -42.67
C PRO A 454 19.40 -7.60 -41.53
N LEU A 455 20.16 -7.94 -40.48
CA LEU A 455 19.61 -8.59 -39.29
C LEU A 455 18.69 -7.66 -38.47
N GLU A 456 19.02 -6.37 -38.38
CA GLU A 456 18.21 -5.35 -37.69
C GLU A 456 16.92 -5.04 -38.48
N ILE A 457 17.00 -5.01 -39.82
CA ILE A 457 15.85 -4.82 -40.73
C ILE A 457 14.80 -5.90 -40.45
N ASN A 458 15.20 -7.18 -40.47
CA ASN A 458 14.33 -8.33 -40.19
C ASN A 458 13.77 -8.38 -38.75
N GLN A 459 14.36 -7.65 -37.81
CA GLN A 459 13.92 -7.56 -36.42
C GLN A 459 13.04 -6.31 -36.15
N SER A 460 13.01 -5.34 -37.06
CA SER A 460 12.21 -4.11 -36.97
C SER A 460 10.69 -4.37 -37.02
N LEU A 461 9.90 -3.41 -36.53
CA LEU A 461 8.43 -3.53 -36.56
C LEU A 461 7.82 -3.50 -37.97
N LEU A 462 8.45 -2.80 -38.93
CA LEU A 462 7.89 -2.62 -40.28
C LEU A 462 8.07 -3.85 -41.17
N TYR A 463 9.28 -4.43 -41.18
CA TYR A 463 9.68 -5.41 -42.20
C TYR A 463 9.57 -6.86 -41.73
N ARG A 464 9.29 -7.09 -40.44
CA ARG A 464 9.15 -8.45 -39.86
C ARG A 464 7.86 -9.18 -40.28
N GLY A 465 6.84 -8.48 -40.78
CA GLY A 465 5.57 -9.09 -41.19
C GLY A 465 4.44 -8.08 -41.41
N PRO A 466 3.23 -8.55 -41.75
CA PRO A 466 2.06 -7.69 -42.02
C PRO A 466 1.75 -6.76 -40.85
N VAL A 467 1.70 -5.46 -41.13
CA VAL A 467 1.34 -4.42 -40.16
C VAL A 467 -0.18 -4.25 -40.13
N ASP A 468 -0.79 -4.55 -38.98
CA ASP A 468 -2.20 -4.23 -38.71
C ASP A 468 -2.35 -2.72 -38.40
N PRO A 469 -3.09 -1.94 -39.21
CA PRO A 469 -3.30 -0.51 -38.95
C PRO A 469 -4.08 -0.23 -37.65
N ALA A 470 -4.95 -1.16 -37.19
CA ALA A 470 -5.72 -0.99 -35.97
C ALA A 470 -4.84 -1.06 -34.70
N ASN A 471 -3.71 -1.77 -34.78
CA ASN A 471 -2.78 -1.95 -33.66
C ASN A 471 -2.15 -0.61 -33.20
N TRP A 472 -1.93 0.35 -34.11
CA TRP A 472 -1.45 1.71 -33.74
C TRP A 472 -2.50 2.51 -32.96
N PHE A 473 -3.79 2.36 -33.32
CA PHE A 473 -4.90 2.88 -32.53
C PHE A 473 -5.05 2.16 -31.17
N GLY A 474 -4.40 1.01 -30.98
CA GLY A 474 -4.41 0.22 -29.75
C GLY A 474 -5.44 -0.90 -29.74
N VAL A 475 -5.94 -1.29 -30.91
CA VAL A 475 -6.93 -2.36 -31.08
C VAL A 475 -6.26 -3.52 -31.81
N ARG A 476 -6.28 -4.72 -31.22
CA ARG A 476 -5.68 -5.93 -31.78
C ARG A 476 -6.47 -7.18 -31.37
N LYS A 477 -6.42 -8.24 -32.17
CA LYS A 477 -6.93 -9.55 -31.74
C LYS A 477 -6.03 -10.15 -30.65
N GLY A 478 -6.62 -10.69 -29.58
CA GLY A 478 -5.86 -11.02 -28.37
C GLY A 478 -6.54 -12.04 -27.45
N TYR A 479 -6.01 -13.26 -27.45
CA TYR A 479 -6.42 -14.33 -26.54
C TYR A 479 -5.47 -14.42 -25.32
N PRO A 480 -5.97 -14.61 -24.08
CA PRO A 480 -7.37 -14.68 -23.68
C PRO A 480 -8.08 -13.31 -23.65
N ASN A 481 -9.33 -13.29 -24.14
CA ASN A 481 -10.14 -12.08 -24.34
C ASN A 481 -10.22 -11.17 -23.09
N LEU A 482 -10.43 -11.76 -21.91
CA LEU A 482 -10.52 -11.00 -20.66
C LEU A 482 -9.21 -10.30 -20.31
N GLY A 483 -8.06 -10.97 -20.48
CA GLY A 483 -6.74 -10.42 -20.11
C GLY A 483 -6.35 -9.20 -20.96
N TYR A 484 -6.80 -9.12 -22.21
CA TYR A 484 -6.59 -7.97 -23.08
C TYR A 484 -7.43 -6.74 -22.67
N ILE A 485 -8.64 -6.97 -22.17
CA ILE A 485 -9.58 -5.90 -21.77
C ILE A 485 -9.42 -5.52 -20.27
N GLN A 486 -8.82 -6.40 -19.46
CA GLN A 486 -8.66 -6.28 -18.02
C GLN A 486 -8.12 -4.92 -17.56
N ASN A 487 -7.14 -4.35 -18.27
CA ASN A 487 -6.56 -3.05 -17.94
C ASN A 487 -7.61 -1.92 -17.96
N HIS A 488 -8.43 -1.85 -19.01
CA HIS A 488 -9.48 -0.82 -19.15
C HIS A 488 -10.67 -1.09 -18.22
N LEU A 489 -11.00 -2.37 -17.99
CA LEU A 489 -12.00 -2.76 -17.00
C LEU A 489 -11.58 -2.35 -15.58
N GLN A 490 -10.29 -2.50 -15.22
CA GLN A 490 -9.75 -2.05 -13.94
C GLN A 490 -9.70 -0.53 -13.83
N ILE A 491 -9.40 0.22 -14.91
CA ILE A 491 -9.59 1.69 -14.92
C ILE A 491 -11.04 2.05 -14.61
N LEU A 492 -12.00 1.47 -15.32
CA LEU A 492 -13.42 1.79 -15.15
C LEU A 492 -13.92 1.47 -13.74
N LEU A 493 -13.52 0.34 -13.17
CA LEU A 493 -13.85 -0.02 -11.78
C LEU A 493 -13.25 0.97 -10.77
N LEU A 494 -12.02 1.48 -11.01
CA LEU A 494 -11.40 2.50 -10.15
C LEU A 494 -12.09 3.87 -10.27
N LEU A 495 -12.54 4.25 -11.46
CA LEU A 495 -13.33 5.49 -11.68
C LEU A 495 -14.70 5.42 -11.01
N VAL A 496 -15.41 4.30 -11.14
CA VAL A 496 -16.68 4.05 -10.43
C VAL A 496 -16.46 4.04 -8.92
N PHE A 497 -15.35 3.47 -8.46
CA PHE A 497 -14.97 3.47 -7.04
C PHE A 497 -14.66 4.87 -6.50
N GLU A 498 -14.02 5.76 -7.29
CA GLU A 498 -13.85 7.18 -6.96
C GLU A 498 -15.21 7.85 -6.67
N ALA A 499 -16.19 7.68 -7.55
CA ALA A 499 -17.52 8.24 -7.34
C ALA A 499 -18.22 7.61 -6.12
N VAL A 500 -18.13 6.28 -5.93
CA VAL A 500 -18.67 5.61 -4.73
C VAL A 500 -18.07 6.17 -3.43
N VAL A 501 -16.76 6.47 -3.40
CA VAL A 501 -16.09 7.08 -2.24
C VAL A 501 -16.64 8.48 -1.95
N TYR A 502 -16.68 9.36 -2.96
CA TYR A 502 -17.20 10.72 -2.77
C TYR A 502 -18.68 10.75 -2.39
N ARG A 503 -19.53 9.91 -3.02
CA ARG A 503 -20.95 9.78 -2.66
C ARG A 503 -21.14 9.20 -1.26
N ARG A 504 -20.30 8.25 -0.82
CA ARG A 504 -20.38 7.68 0.53
C ARG A 504 -19.90 8.66 1.60
N GLN A 505 -18.98 9.57 1.29
CA GLN A 505 -18.60 10.67 2.19
C GLN A 505 -19.69 11.74 2.28
N GLU A 506 -20.35 12.10 1.18
CA GLU A 506 -21.51 13.01 1.23
C GLU A 506 -22.64 12.45 2.09
N HIS A 507 -22.98 11.16 1.93
CA HIS A 507 -23.94 10.47 2.79
C HIS A 507 -23.51 10.47 4.28
N TYR A 508 -22.23 10.24 4.56
CA TYR A 508 -21.70 10.25 5.93
C TYR A 508 -21.72 11.65 6.57
N ARG A 509 -21.43 12.71 5.79
CA ARG A 509 -21.58 14.10 6.26
C ARG A 509 -23.04 14.40 6.59
N ARG A 510 -23.99 14.14 5.69
CA ARG A 510 -25.43 14.35 5.97
C ARG A 510 -25.94 13.60 7.20
N GLN A 511 -25.35 12.47 7.57
CA GLN A 511 -25.68 11.73 8.79
C GLN A 511 -25.04 12.25 10.08
N HIS A 512 -23.88 12.91 10.04
CA HIS A 512 -23.06 13.15 11.25
C HIS A 512 -22.37 14.53 11.33
N GLN A 513 -22.32 15.32 10.26
CA GLN A 513 -21.55 16.56 10.16
C GLN A 513 -22.23 17.57 9.23
N GLN A 514 -22.86 18.60 9.79
CA GLN A 514 -23.49 19.69 9.02
C GLN A 514 -22.48 20.57 8.27
N ALA A 515 -21.20 20.60 8.67
CA ALA A 515 -20.15 21.41 8.06
C ALA A 515 -18.92 20.55 7.67
N PRO A 516 -18.31 20.74 6.49
CA PRO A 516 -17.06 20.06 6.13
C PRO A 516 -15.83 20.75 6.77
N LEU A 517 -15.03 20.00 7.53
CA LEU A 517 -13.59 19.82 7.19
C LEU A 517 -12.84 21.04 6.59
N PRO A 518 -12.66 22.18 7.30
CA PRO A 518 -11.77 23.29 6.92
C PRO A 518 -10.50 22.90 6.14
N ALA A 519 -9.67 22.05 6.75
CA ALA A 519 -8.50 21.46 6.11
C ALA A 519 -8.80 20.04 5.60
N GLN A 520 -8.10 19.63 4.54
CA GLN A 520 -8.09 18.24 4.06
C GLN A 520 -7.22 17.33 4.96
N ALA A 521 -7.55 17.29 6.25
CA ALA A 521 -6.96 16.42 7.26
C ALA A 521 -7.70 15.09 7.37
N VAL A 522 -7.01 14.05 7.86
CA VAL A 522 -7.56 12.73 8.17
C VAL A 522 -7.90 12.62 9.67
N CYS A 523 -7.01 13.14 10.54
CA CYS A 523 -7.17 13.14 12.00
C CYS A 523 -7.27 14.58 12.51
N ALA A 524 -8.48 15.08 12.79
CA ALA A 524 -8.72 16.50 13.09
C ALA A 524 -7.88 17.06 14.27
N ASP A 525 -7.67 16.28 15.32
CA ASP A 525 -6.91 16.66 16.52
C ASP A 525 -5.39 16.86 16.30
N GLY A 526 -4.86 16.54 15.13
CA GLY A 526 -3.44 16.73 14.76
C GLY A 526 -3.13 18.14 14.26
N THR A 527 -3.28 19.17 15.10
CA THR A 527 -3.01 20.58 14.77
C THR A 527 -1.57 21.02 15.09
N ARG A 528 -1.13 22.17 14.56
CA ARG A 528 0.19 22.73 14.84
C ARG A 528 0.43 22.98 16.33
N GLN A 529 -0.58 23.39 17.09
CA GLN A 529 -0.47 23.62 18.55
C GLN A 529 -0.26 22.29 19.30
N ARG A 530 -0.85 21.19 18.80
CA ARG A 530 -0.75 19.86 19.43
C ARG A 530 0.50 19.06 19.05
N LEU A 531 1.15 19.42 17.94
CA LEU A 531 2.39 18.80 17.44
C LEU A 531 3.46 18.59 18.52
N ASP A 532 3.66 19.60 19.39
CA ASP A 532 4.76 19.60 20.36
C ASP A 532 4.44 18.84 21.68
N GLN A 533 3.20 18.37 21.89
CA GLN A 533 2.75 17.76 23.15
C GLN A 533 3.24 16.31 23.36
N ASP A 534 3.04 15.44 22.37
CA ASP A 534 3.28 14.00 22.48
C ASP A 534 3.52 13.36 21.10
N LEU A 535 4.21 12.21 21.09
CA LEU A 535 4.56 11.44 19.90
C LEU A 535 3.32 11.03 19.07
N LEU A 536 2.18 10.69 19.69
CA LEU A 536 0.96 10.35 18.95
C LEU A 536 0.33 11.58 18.28
N SER A 537 0.37 12.75 18.94
CA SER A 537 -0.11 14.01 18.36
C SER A 537 0.79 14.48 17.22
N CYS A 538 2.11 14.33 17.38
CA CYS A 538 3.12 14.55 16.34
C CYS A 538 2.89 13.66 15.11
N LEU A 539 2.66 12.36 15.32
CA LEU A 539 2.36 11.40 14.24
C LEU A 539 1.03 11.72 13.52
N LYS A 540 -0.03 12.09 14.26
CA LYS A 540 -1.30 12.57 13.67
C LYS A 540 -1.08 13.82 12.80
N TYR A 541 -0.32 14.80 13.29
CA TYR A 541 0.00 16.02 12.54
C TYR A 541 0.74 15.71 11.25
N PHE A 542 1.77 14.85 11.28
CA PHE A 542 2.50 14.49 10.06
C PHE A 542 1.64 13.67 9.08
N ILE A 543 0.78 12.75 9.52
CA ILE A 543 -0.17 12.06 8.63
C ILE A 543 -1.06 13.06 7.85
N ASN A 544 -1.50 14.15 8.49
CA ASN A 544 -2.27 15.21 7.83
C ASN A 544 -1.42 16.10 6.91
N PHE A 545 -0.25 16.55 7.40
CA PHE A 545 0.42 17.74 6.87
C PHE A 545 1.87 17.53 6.41
N PHE A 546 2.36 16.28 6.31
CA PHE A 546 3.72 15.97 5.83
C PHE A 546 4.03 16.63 4.48
N PHE A 547 3.17 16.45 3.47
CA PHE A 547 3.34 17.07 2.16
C PHE A 547 3.14 18.61 2.20
N TYR A 548 2.36 19.13 3.14
CA TYR A 548 2.22 20.59 3.34
C TYR A 548 3.52 21.20 3.92
N LYS A 549 4.27 20.50 4.78
CA LYS A 549 5.54 21.01 5.34
C LYS A 549 6.78 20.68 4.50
N PHE A 550 6.80 19.58 3.72
CA PHE A 550 7.96 19.08 2.96
C PHE A 550 7.73 18.90 1.44
N GLY A 551 6.65 19.48 0.89
CA GLY A 551 6.24 19.22 -0.51
C GLY A 551 7.24 19.68 -1.58
N LEU A 552 7.99 20.75 -1.35
CA LEU A 552 9.04 21.22 -2.28
C LEU A 552 10.23 20.24 -2.30
N GLU A 553 10.67 19.81 -1.13
CA GLU A 553 11.77 18.88 -0.93
C GLU A 553 11.46 17.55 -1.64
N ILE A 554 10.21 17.05 -1.50
CA ILE A 554 9.71 15.88 -2.23
C ILE A 554 9.69 16.13 -3.73
N CYS A 555 9.20 17.28 -4.22
CA CYS A 555 9.18 17.59 -5.65
C CYS A 555 10.60 17.61 -6.27
N PHE A 556 11.58 18.19 -5.57
CA PHE A 556 12.97 18.18 -6.06
C PHE A 556 13.58 16.78 -6.07
N LEU A 557 13.24 15.93 -5.08
CA LEU A 557 13.68 14.53 -5.07
C LEU A 557 13.04 13.71 -6.19
N MET A 558 11.77 13.96 -6.53
CA MET A 558 11.14 13.33 -7.69
C MET A 558 11.78 13.81 -9.00
N ALA A 559 12.20 15.08 -9.11
CA ALA A 559 12.95 15.58 -10.27
C ALA A 559 14.33 14.91 -10.40
N VAL A 560 15.07 14.76 -9.31
CA VAL A 560 16.35 14.02 -9.30
C VAL A 560 16.14 12.53 -9.61
N ASN A 561 15.04 11.92 -9.15
CA ASN A 561 14.69 10.54 -9.49
C ASN A 561 14.35 10.38 -10.99
N VAL A 562 13.62 11.32 -11.61
CA VAL A 562 13.42 11.36 -13.07
C VAL A 562 14.77 11.40 -13.79
N ILE A 563 15.66 12.30 -13.37
CA ILE A 563 17.00 12.43 -13.96
C ILE A 563 17.77 11.10 -13.85
N GLY A 564 17.69 10.45 -12.68
CA GLY A 564 18.33 9.19 -12.38
C GLY A 564 17.86 7.96 -13.14
N GLN A 565 16.55 7.84 -13.40
CA GLN A 565 15.97 6.65 -14.03
C GLN A 565 15.98 6.72 -15.57
N ARG A 566 16.01 7.93 -16.13
CA ARG A 566 15.82 8.17 -17.56
C ARG A 566 17.15 8.39 -18.31
N MET A 567 18.11 9.12 -17.71
CA MET A 567 19.45 9.46 -18.23
C MET A 567 19.53 9.61 -19.76
N ASN A 568 18.84 10.63 -20.29
CA ASN A 568 18.68 10.87 -21.74
C ASN A 568 18.64 12.37 -22.07
N PHE A 569 18.54 12.72 -23.37
CA PHE A 569 18.51 14.10 -23.82
C PHE A 569 17.31 14.92 -23.30
N MET A 570 16.10 14.32 -23.29
CA MET A 570 14.88 14.99 -22.81
C MET A 570 14.98 15.40 -21.34
N VAL A 571 15.68 14.61 -20.53
CA VAL A 571 15.94 14.84 -19.11
C VAL A 571 16.80 16.08 -18.84
N ILE A 572 17.61 16.52 -19.81
CA ILE A 572 18.43 17.72 -19.69
C ILE A 572 17.54 18.94 -19.36
N LEU A 573 16.37 19.02 -19.97
CA LEU A 573 15.39 20.09 -19.71
C LEU A 573 14.88 20.07 -18.25
N HIS A 574 14.64 18.90 -17.66
CA HIS A 574 14.31 18.81 -16.23
C HIS A 574 15.47 19.30 -15.34
N GLY A 575 16.72 19.00 -15.70
CA GLY A 575 17.91 19.53 -15.03
C GLY A 575 18.01 21.05 -15.10
N CYS A 576 17.83 21.63 -16.29
CA CYS A 576 17.81 23.09 -16.49
C CYS A 576 16.70 23.77 -15.68
N TRP A 577 15.48 23.23 -15.69
CA TRP A 577 14.38 23.75 -14.87
C TRP A 577 14.64 23.61 -13.37
N LEU A 578 15.24 22.49 -12.91
CA LEU A 578 15.61 22.28 -11.51
C LEU A 578 16.60 23.36 -11.04
N VAL A 579 17.62 23.70 -11.85
CA VAL A 579 18.56 24.80 -11.54
C VAL A 579 17.85 26.16 -11.57
N ALA A 580 16.98 26.41 -12.56
CA ALA A 580 16.22 27.66 -12.67
C ALA A 580 15.24 27.89 -11.50
N ILE A 581 14.84 26.82 -10.80
CA ILE A 581 14.05 26.88 -9.57
C ILE A 581 14.95 27.01 -8.34
N LEU A 582 15.99 26.17 -8.18
CA LEU A 582 16.84 26.16 -6.98
C LEU A 582 17.70 27.42 -6.81
N THR A 583 18.07 28.09 -7.91
CA THR A 583 18.70 29.42 -7.87
C THR A 583 17.80 30.47 -7.21
N ARG A 584 16.48 30.30 -7.24
CA ARG A 584 15.49 31.13 -6.55
C ARG A 584 15.35 30.70 -5.08
N ARG A 585 16.38 30.93 -4.27
CA ARG A 585 16.55 30.48 -2.87
C ARG A 585 15.35 30.68 -1.90
N ARG A 586 14.37 31.56 -2.20
CA ARG A 586 13.19 31.85 -1.37
C ARG A 586 11.92 31.18 -1.93
N ARG A 587 11.15 30.52 -1.05
CA ARG A 587 9.83 29.93 -1.31
C ARG A 587 8.88 30.82 -2.14
N GLU A 588 8.82 32.11 -1.86
CA GLU A 588 8.00 33.11 -2.60
C GLU A 588 8.41 33.30 -4.08
N ALA A 589 9.72 33.22 -4.36
CA ALA A 589 10.26 33.38 -5.71
C ALA A 589 10.07 32.11 -6.56
N ILE A 590 10.03 30.96 -5.89
CA ILE A 590 9.62 29.66 -6.46
C ILE A 590 8.12 29.66 -6.73
N ALA A 591 7.29 30.06 -5.76
CA ALA A 591 5.83 30.06 -5.87
C ALA A 591 5.31 30.92 -7.05
N ARG A 592 6.02 31.99 -7.42
CA ARG A 592 5.72 32.80 -8.61
C ARG A 592 6.05 32.14 -9.95
N LEU A 593 6.99 31.18 -9.99
CA LEU A 593 7.33 30.42 -11.19
C LEU A 593 6.56 29.09 -11.31
N TRP A 594 6.12 28.55 -10.16
CA TRP A 594 5.58 27.20 -10.06
C TRP A 594 4.41 26.86 -11.01
N PRO A 595 3.43 27.74 -11.29
CA PRO A 595 2.38 27.47 -12.27
C PRO A 595 2.93 27.22 -13.68
N ASN A 596 3.91 28.03 -14.12
CA ASN A 596 4.53 27.89 -15.43
C ASN A 596 5.36 26.60 -15.53
N TYR A 597 6.03 26.21 -14.43
CA TYR A 597 6.73 24.92 -14.35
C TYR A 597 5.75 23.74 -14.39
N CYS A 598 4.60 23.81 -13.70
CA CYS A 598 3.56 22.77 -13.79
C CYS A 598 3.01 22.65 -15.21
N LEU A 599 2.74 23.78 -15.89
CA LEU A 599 2.28 23.79 -17.27
C LEU A 599 3.35 23.25 -18.24
N PHE A 600 4.63 23.58 -18.04
CA PHE A 600 5.74 22.97 -18.77
C PHE A 600 5.77 21.45 -18.56
N LEU A 601 5.69 20.94 -17.33
CA LEU A 601 5.66 19.51 -17.04
C LEU A 601 4.47 18.80 -17.73
N THR A 602 3.28 19.40 -17.71
CA THR A 602 2.10 18.85 -18.40
C THR A 602 2.33 18.76 -19.90
N LEU A 603 2.77 19.84 -20.56
CA LEU A 603 3.00 19.85 -22.01
C LEU A 603 4.16 18.92 -22.41
N PHE A 604 5.21 18.86 -21.60
CA PHE A 604 6.39 18.03 -21.86
C PHE A 604 6.07 16.53 -21.74
N LEU A 605 5.27 16.12 -20.76
CA LEU A 605 4.76 14.75 -20.63
C LEU A 605 3.94 14.34 -21.86
N LEU A 606 3.08 15.22 -22.38
CA LEU A 606 2.28 14.94 -23.57
C LEU A 606 3.14 14.82 -24.83
N TYR A 607 4.14 15.70 -24.98
CA TYR A 607 5.13 15.61 -26.06
C TYR A 607 5.94 14.31 -25.99
N GLN A 608 6.41 13.92 -24.80
CA GLN A 608 7.09 12.64 -24.57
C GLN A 608 6.20 11.41 -24.87
N TYR A 609 4.88 11.49 -24.65
CA TYR A 609 3.96 10.42 -25.05
C TYR A 609 3.77 10.35 -26.57
N LEU A 610 3.63 11.50 -27.25
CA LEU A 610 3.55 11.55 -28.71
C LEU A 610 4.81 11.00 -29.38
N LEU A 611 5.99 11.22 -28.80
CA LEU A 611 7.26 10.59 -29.25
C LEU A 611 7.30 9.08 -29.01
N CYS A 612 6.57 8.54 -28.02
CA CYS A 612 6.39 7.09 -27.87
C CYS A 612 5.36 6.50 -28.86
N LEU A 613 4.40 7.29 -29.34
CA LEU A 613 3.37 6.88 -30.28
C LEU A 613 3.87 6.86 -31.74
N GLY A 614 4.72 7.83 -32.10
CA GLY A 614 5.36 7.91 -33.41
C GLY A 614 4.39 8.09 -34.59
N MET A 615 4.91 7.83 -35.79
CA MET A 615 4.12 7.77 -37.02
C MET A 615 3.38 6.42 -37.14
N PRO A 616 2.22 6.35 -37.83
CA PRO A 616 1.52 5.09 -38.07
C PRO A 616 2.40 4.13 -38.91
N PRO A 617 2.71 2.92 -38.42
CA PRO A 617 3.58 1.98 -39.14
C PRO A 617 2.96 1.48 -40.46
N ALA A 618 1.64 1.51 -40.59
CA ALA A 618 0.92 1.10 -41.80
C ALA A 618 1.15 2.03 -43.02
N LEU A 619 1.84 3.16 -42.84
CA LEU A 619 2.30 4.00 -43.95
C LEU A 619 3.58 3.45 -44.63
N CYS A 620 4.26 2.47 -44.01
CA CYS A 620 5.54 1.89 -44.48
C CYS A 620 6.69 2.91 -44.72
N ILE A 621 6.59 4.12 -44.17
CA ILE A 621 7.64 5.15 -44.21
C ILE A 621 8.48 5.06 -42.94
N ASP A 622 9.78 4.76 -43.10
CA ASP A 622 10.76 4.79 -42.00
C ASP A 622 11.28 6.22 -41.73
N TYR A 623 11.77 6.45 -40.51
CA TYR A 623 12.12 7.77 -40.00
C TYR A 623 13.35 8.40 -40.69
N PRO A 624 13.40 9.74 -40.88
CA PRO A 624 14.49 10.41 -41.59
C PRO A 624 15.91 10.14 -41.06
N TRP A 625 16.06 9.81 -39.77
CA TRP A 625 17.36 9.52 -39.15
C TRP A 625 17.94 8.15 -39.55
N ARG A 626 17.15 7.31 -40.24
CA ARG A 626 17.57 5.99 -40.77
C ARG A 626 18.01 6.04 -42.22
N TRP A 627 17.72 7.10 -42.98
CA TRP A 627 18.09 7.21 -44.39
C TRP A 627 19.62 7.38 -44.57
N SER A 628 20.21 6.71 -45.56
CA SER A 628 21.67 6.70 -45.78
C SER A 628 22.30 8.05 -46.15
N LYS A 629 21.49 9.05 -46.54
CA LYS A 629 21.92 10.44 -46.77
C LYS A 629 21.93 11.30 -45.50
N ALA A 630 21.39 10.82 -44.38
CA ALA A 630 21.52 11.46 -43.08
C ALA A 630 22.85 11.06 -42.42
N ILE A 631 23.35 11.92 -41.52
CA ILE A 631 24.50 11.62 -40.66
C ILE A 631 24.25 10.25 -39.98
N PRO A 632 25.19 9.28 -40.03
CA PRO A 632 24.94 7.93 -39.53
C PRO A 632 24.74 7.92 -38.01
N MET A 633 23.48 7.87 -37.58
CA MET A 633 23.07 7.84 -36.18
C MET A 633 23.02 6.40 -35.66
N ASN A 634 23.98 6.03 -34.81
CA ASN A 634 23.99 4.73 -34.13
C ASN A 634 22.67 4.48 -33.39
N SER A 635 22.21 3.21 -33.33
CA SER A 635 20.95 2.85 -32.67
C SER A 635 20.92 3.19 -31.16
N ALA A 636 22.09 3.23 -30.51
CA ALA A 636 22.27 3.76 -29.16
C ALA A 636 22.05 5.29 -29.06
N LEU A 637 22.48 6.06 -30.06
CA LEU A 637 22.36 7.52 -30.09
C LEU A 637 20.88 7.94 -30.24
N ILE A 638 20.15 7.31 -31.17
CA ILE A 638 18.71 7.51 -31.39
C ILE A 638 17.93 7.29 -30.08
N LYS A 639 18.26 6.22 -29.35
CA LYS A 639 17.69 5.89 -28.04
C LYS A 639 18.04 6.94 -26.96
N TRP A 640 19.25 7.49 -26.96
CA TRP A 640 19.66 8.53 -26.00
C TRP A 640 19.02 9.89 -26.28
N LEU A 641 18.79 10.25 -27.55
CA LEU A 641 17.99 11.43 -27.91
C LEU A 641 16.49 11.27 -27.56
N TYR A 642 16.03 10.04 -27.30
CA TYR A 642 14.61 9.70 -27.10
C TYR A 642 13.74 9.99 -28.34
N LEU A 643 14.27 9.65 -29.52
CA LEU A 643 13.54 9.72 -30.78
C LEU A 643 12.65 8.47 -30.99
N PRO A 644 11.55 8.58 -31.75
CA PRO A 644 10.81 7.41 -32.22
C PRO A 644 11.65 6.62 -33.23
N ASP A 645 11.59 5.29 -33.15
CA ASP A 645 12.27 4.35 -34.04
C ASP A 645 11.51 3.03 -34.07
N PHE A 646 11.42 2.38 -35.24
CA PHE A 646 10.71 1.10 -35.39
C PHE A 646 11.55 -0.13 -34.99
N PHE A 647 12.86 0.06 -34.75
CA PHE A 647 13.77 -0.99 -34.26
C PHE A 647 14.07 -0.83 -32.76
N ARG A 648 14.61 0.31 -32.32
CA ARG A 648 14.86 0.65 -30.90
C ARG A 648 13.77 1.57 -30.32
N ALA A 649 12.53 1.08 -30.28
CA ALA A 649 11.39 1.82 -29.75
C ALA A 649 11.67 2.47 -28.36
N PRO A 650 11.34 3.76 -28.15
CA PRO A 650 11.65 4.47 -26.92
C PRO A 650 10.81 3.95 -25.73
N ASN A 651 11.46 3.63 -24.61
CA ASN A 651 10.80 2.99 -23.46
C ASN A 651 9.84 3.95 -22.73
N SER A 652 8.55 3.77 -23.02
CA SER A 652 7.42 4.44 -22.38
C SER A 652 7.30 4.19 -20.87
N THR A 653 7.71 3.03 -20.37
CA THR A 653 7.46 2.69 -18.95
C THR A 653 8.26 3.58 -17.98
N ASN A 654 9.43 4.10 -18.39
CA ASN A 654 10.18 5.03 -17.55
C ASN A 654 9.45 6.39 -17.37
N LEU A 655 8.51 6.73 -18.27
CA LEU A 655 7.72 7.97 -18.26
C LEU A 655 6.75 8.08 -17.06
N ILE A 656 6.55 6.98 -16.33
CA ILE A 656 5.84 6.96 -15.03
C ILE A 656 6.54 7.86 -14.01
N SER A 657 7.88 7.97 -14.07
CA SER A 657 8.64 8.84 -13.17
C SER A 657 8.35 10.32 -13.42
N ASP A 658 8.30 10.75 -14.69
CA ASP A 658 7.97 12.11 -15.12
C ASP A 658 6.50 12.46 -14.74
N PHE A 659 5.57 11.50 -14.85
CA PHE A 659 4.18 11.65 -14.38
C PHE A 659 4.07 11.77 -12.85
N LEU A 660 4.84 11.01 -12.08
CA LEU A 660 4.92 11.14 -10.62
C LEU A 660 5.44 12.53 -10.21
N LEU A 661 6.42 13.06 -10.93
CA LEU A 661 6.90 14.44 -10.75
C LEU A 661 5.79 15.46 -11.03
N LEU A 662 5.02 15.31 -12.12
CA LEU A 662 3.86 16.17 -12.42
C LEU A 662 2.79 16.09 -11.32
N LEU A 663 2.51 14.90 -10.77
CA LEU A 663 1.57 14.70 -9.68
C LEU A 663 2.03 15.44 -8.41
N CYS A 664 3.30 15.28 -8.01
CA CYS A 664 3.87 16.00 -6.88
C CYS A 664 3.84 17.52 -7.09
N ALA A 665 4.27 18.01 -8.27
CA ALA A 665 4.29 19.43 -8.59
C ALA A 665 2.88 20.05 -8.56
N SER A 666 1.89 19.32 -9.08
CA SER A 666 0.47 19.71 -9.03
C SER A 666 -0.06 19.81 -7.60
N GLN A 667 0.27 18.85 -6.73
CA GLN A 667 -0.08 18.94 -5.31
C GLN A 667 0.63 20.11 -4.61
N GLN A 668 1.89 20.40 -4.97
CA GLN A 668 2.64 21.54 -4.41
C GLN A 668 2.08 22.90 -4.86
N TRP A 669 1.49 23.00 -6.05
CA TRP A 669 0.72 24.19 -6.43
C TRP A 669 -0.50 24.38 -5.51
N GLN A 670 -1.20 23.29 -5.16
CA GLN A 670 -2.30 23.37 -4.19
C GLN A 670 -1.80 23.81 -2.79
N VAL A 671 -0.66 23.31 -2.33
CA VAL A 671 0.00 23.77 -1.08
C VAL A 671 0.29 25.28 -1.11
N PHE A 672 0.85 25.79 -2.21
CA PHE A 672 1.09 27.24 -2.38
C PHE A 672 -0.18 28.09 -2.41
N SER A 673 -1.33 27.54 -2.81
CA SER A 673 -2.63 28.22 -2.71
C SER A 673 -3.21 28.18 -1.30
N ALA A 674 -3.13 27.04 -0.61
CA ALA A 674 -3.62 26.86 0.75
C ALA A 674 -2.82 27.69 1.78
N GLU A 675 -1.52 27.85 1.58
CA GLU A 675 -0.65 28.69 2.43
C GLU A 675 -1.10 30.16 2.49
N ARG A 676 -1.86 30.65 1.50
CA ARG A 676 -2.46 32.00 1.49
C ARG A 676 -3.77 32.10 2.28
N THR A 677 -4.28 31.00 2.84
CA THR A 677 -5.56 30.97 3.56
C THR A 677 -5.36 30.82 5.06
N GLU A 678 -5.88 31.80 5.82
CA GLU A 678 -5.82 31.90 7.29
C GLU A 678 -6.24 30.60 7.99
N GLU A 679 -7.31 29.98 7.51
CA GLU A 679 -7.86 28.70 8.00
C GLU A 679 -6.80 27.57 8.03
N TRP A 680 -6.00 27.44 6.97
CA TRP A 680 -4.94 26.45 6.89
C TRP A 680 -3.71 26.85 7.72
N GLN A 681 -3.44 28.15 7.86
CA GLN A 681 -2.38 28.64 8.76
C GLN A 681 -2.68 28.32 10.22
N ARG A 682 -3.94 28.42 10.68
CA ARG A 682 -4.34 28.02 12.04
C ARG A 682 -4.14 26.53 12.32
N MET A 683 -4.49 25.67 11.37
CA MET A 683 -4.43 24.21 11.53
C MET A 683 -3.01 23.65 11.38
N ALA A 684 -2.26 24.09 10.37
CA ALA A 684 -0.97 23.50 9.97
C ALA A 684 0.26 24.42 10.22
N GLY A 685 0.02 25.64 10.70
CA GLY A 685 1.04 26.66 10.92
C GLY A 685 1.57 27.30 9.64
N ILE A 686 2.05 28.54 9.78
CA ILE A 686 2.80 29.24 8.73
C ILE A 686 4.01 28.41 8.24
N ASN A 687 4.45 28.70 7.01
CA ASN A 687 5.38 27.84 6.26
C ASN A 687 6.56 28.62 5.63
N THR A 688 6.67 29.91 5.95
CA THR A 688 7.69 30.84 5.47
C THR A 688 9.14 30.36 5.72
N ASP A 689 10.05 30.87 4.90
CA ASP A 689 11.50 30.71 5.05
C ASP A 689 12.12 31.86 5.88
N HIS A 690 11.33 32.82 6.36
CA HIS A 690 11.84 33.86 7.25
C HIS A 690 11.98 33.34 8.69
N LEU A 691 13.10 33.70 9.31
CA LEU A 691 13.28 33.67 10.76
C LEU A 691 13.60 35.11 11.15
N GLU A 692 12.64 35.80 11.76
CA GLU A 692 12.91 37.07 12.41
C GLU A 692 14.01 36.86 13.46
N PRO A 693 15.08 37.68 13.49
CA PRO A 693 16.03 37.65 14.59
C PRO A 693 15.29 38.17 15.83
N LEU A 694 14.91 37.27 16.74
CA LEU A 694 14.08 37.58 17.91
C LEU A 694 14.76 38.63 18.81
N ARG A 695 14.34 39.89 18.65
CA ARG A 695 14.94 41.07 19.28
C ARG A 695 14.00 41.67 20.32
N GLY A 696 13.58 40.83 21.26
CA GLY A 696 12.65 41.15 22.36
C GLY A 696 11.56 40.10 22.54
N GLU A 697 11.02 39.59 21.43
CA GLU A 697 9.99 38.54 21.42
C GLU A 697 10.52 37.18 21.94
N PRO A 698 9.73 36.43 22.74
CA PRO A 698 10.05 35.06 23.11
C PRO A 698 9.82 34.09 21.93
N ASN A 699 10.62 33.01 21.86
CA ASN A 699 10.44 31.97 20.86
C ASN A 699 9.05 31.31 20.99
N PRO A 700 8.27 31.14 19.91
CA PRO A 700 6.91 30.56 19.95
C PRO A 700 6.88 29.04 20.21
N ILE A 701 8.03 28.43 20.52
CA ILE A 701 8.20 27.00 20.78
C ILE A 701 8.93 26.84 22.12
N PRO A 702 8.43 26.02 23.06
CA PRO A 702 9.11 25.72 24.32
C PRO A 702 10.53 25.16 24.12
N ASN A 703 11.42 25.41 25.09
CA ASN A 703 12.76 24.83 25.09
C ASN A 703 12.70 23.31 25.34
N PHE A 704 13.11 22.54 24.34
CA PHE A 704 13.10 21.06 24.32
C PHE A 704 14.46 20.42 24.62
N ILE A 705 15.53 21.21 24.79
CA ILE A 705 16.92 20.71 24.94
C ILE A 705 17.08 19.79 26.17
N HIS A 706 16.25 19.96 27.19
CA HIS A 706 16.28 19.18 28.43
C HIS A 706 15.51 17.85 28.38
N CYS A 707 15.03 17.40 27.21
CA CYS A 707 14.45 16.07 26.98
C CYS A 707 13.38 15.62 27.99
N ARG A 708 12.42 16.50 28.33
CA ARG A 708 11.34 16.19 29.29
C ARG A 708 10.36 15.11 28.81
N SER A 709 10.26 14.91 27.49
CA SER A 709 9.43 13.87 26.87
C SER A 709 10.22 13.02 25.87
N TYR A 710 9.70 11.84 25.52
CA TYR A 710 10.23 11.02 24.42
C TYR A 710 10.24 11.79 23.09
N LEU A 711 9.24 12.64 22.86
CA LEU A 711 9.17 13.51 21.69
C LEU A 711 10.31 14.55 21.70
N ASP A 712 10.65 15.13 22.86
CA ASP A 712 11.75 16.10 22.96
C ASP A 712 13.12 15.43 22.77
N MET A 713 13.31 14.21 23.25
CA MET A 713 14.51 13.42 22.94
C MET A 713 14.65 13.17 21.43
N LEU A 714 13.54 12.89 20.73
CA LEU A 714 13.53 12.79 19.27
C LEU A 714 13.80 14.14 18.59
N LYS A 715 13.24 15.25 19.09
CA LYS A 715 13.55 16.62 18.61
C LYS A 715 15.05 16.91 18.76
N VAL A 716 15.68 16.62 19.90
CA VAL A 716 17.13 16.83 20.09
C VAL A 716 17.94 15.96 19.12
N ALA A 717 17.59 14.68 18.95
CA ALA A 717 18.29 13.81 18.01
C ALA A 717 18.26 14.37 16.56
N VAL A 718 17.10 14.84 16.10
CA VAL A 718 16.92 15.41 14.75
C VAL A 718 17.56 16.80 14.62
N PHE A 719 17.28 17.75 15.52
CA PHE A 719 17.71 19.14 15.36
C PHE A 719 19.16 19.42 15.80
N ARG A 720 19.79 18.54 16.59
CA ARG A 720 21.18 18.68 17.05
C ARG A 720 22.18 17.75 16.35
N TYR A 721 21.86 16.46 16.24
CA TYR A 721 22.84 15.45 15.82
C TYR A 721 22.77 15.08 14.33
N LEU A 722 21.63 15.32 13.66
CA LEU A 722 21.48 14.98 12.24
C LEU A 722 22.50 15.68 11.34
N PHE A 723 22.93 16.90 11.66
CA PHE A 723 23.96 17.64 10.92
C PHE A 723 25.23 16.80 10.68
N TRP A 724 25.74 16.12 11.71
CA TRP A 724 26.93 15.27 11.60
C TRP A 724 26.66 14.00 10.80
N LEU A 725 25.44 13.45 10.89
CA LEU A 725 25.00 12.34 10.05
C LEU A 725 24.96 12.75 8.56
N VAL A 726 24.53 13.98 8.23
CA VAL A 726 24.57 14.48 6.85
C VAL A 726 26.01 14.57 6.34
N LEU A 727 26.97 15.01 7.15
CA LEU A 727 28.39 15.02 6.77
C LEU A 727 28.94 13.60 6.55
N VAL A 728 28.54 12.62 7.36
CA VAL A 728 28.87 11.21 7.12
C VAL A 728 28.26 10.70 5.81
N VAL A 729 27.02 11.06 5.48
CA VAL A 729 26.38 10.67 4.20
C VAL A 729 27.10 11.32 3.00
N VAL A 730 27.49 12.58 3.10
CA VAL A 730 28.30 13.26 2.05
C VAL A 730 29.70 12.62 1.92
N PHE A 731 30.33 12.23 3.03
CA PHE A 731 31.58 11.48 3.00
C PHE A 731 31.40 10.13 2.29
N VAL A 732 30.35 9.36 2.62
CA VAL A 732 30.05 8.07 1.98
C VAL A 732 29.82 8.24 0.47
N ALA A 733 29.07 9.25 0.02
CA ALA A 733 28.85 9.49 -1.41
C ALA A 733 30.13 9.95 -2.15
N GLY A 734 31.06 10.59 -1.45
CA GLY A 734 32.38 10.95 -1.99
C GLY A 734 33.38 9.80 -1.99
N ALA A 735 33.29 8.87 -1.03
CA ALA A 735 34.22 7.76 -0.84
C ALA A 735 33.81 6.45 -1.54
N THR A 736 32.51 6.24 -1.81
CA THR A 736 32.01 5.03 -2.50
C THR A 736 32.17 5.08 -4.03
N ARG A 737 32.73 6.18 -4.56
CA ARG A 737 32.80 6.45 -6.01
C ARG A 737 34.10 7.16 -6.38
N ILE A 738 34.98 6.47 -7.08
CA ILE A 738 36.27 7.05 -7.51
C ILE A 738 36.02 7.95 -8.72
N SER A 739 35.85 9.26 -8.46
CA SER A 739 35.51 10.27 -9.46
C SER A 739 35.94 11.66 -9.01
N ILE A 740 36.25 12.57 -9.94
CA ILE A 740 36.48 14.01 -9.65
C ILE A 740 35.30 14.61 -8.85
N PHE A 741 34.07 14.18 -9.14
CA PHE A 741 32.90 14.64 -8.39
C PHE A 741 32.84 14.07 -6.96
N GLY A 742 33.40 12.88 -6.73
CA GLY A 742 33.57 12.29 -5.40
C GLY A 742 34.56 13.11 -4.55
N LEU A 743 35.70 13.49 -5.15
CA LEU A 743 36.71 14.33 -4.49
C LEU A 743 36.13 15.67 -4.00
N GLY A 744 35.25 16.31 -4.77
CA GLY A 744 34.60 17.55 -4.35
C GLY A 744 33.67 17.37 -3.14
N TYR A 745 32.94 16.26 -3.04
CA TYR A 745 32.19 15.92 -1.83
C TYR A 745 33.11 15.68 -0.62
N LEU A 746 34.26 15.01 -0.81
CA LEU A 746 35.24 14.79 0.26
C LEU A 746 35.85 16.11 0.76
N LEU A 747 36.27 17.00 -0.15
CA LEU A 747 36.79 18.33 0.18
C LEU A 747 35.75 19.18 0.93
N ALA A 748 34.50 19.20 0.46
CA ALA A 748 33.41 19.89 1.14
C ALA A 748 33.12 19.29 2.53
N CYS A 749 33.17 17.96 2.66
CA CYS A 749 32.99 17.28 3.93
C CYS A 749 34.11 17.63 4.93
N PHE A 750 35.39 17.54 4.54
CA PHE A 750 36.51 17.91 5.42
C PHE A 750 36.43 19.38 5.85
N TYR A 751 36.09 20.30 4.94
CA TYR A 751 35.86 21.70 5.29
C TYR A 751 34.74 21.87 6.33
N LEU A 752 33.61 21.20 6.14
CA LEU A 752 32.45 21.28 7.05
C LEU A 752 32.65 20.51 8.37
N LEU A 753 33.51 19.49 8.41
CA LEU A 753 33.92 18.83 9.65
C LEU A 753 34.85 19.73 10.48
N LEU A 754 35.82 20.40 9.85
CA LEU A 754 36.75 21.32 10.51
C LEU A 754 36.05 22.59 11.02
N PHE A 755 35.20 23.21 10.20
CA PHE A 755 34.54 24.48 10.54
C PHE A 755 33.09 24.32 11.04
N GLY A 756 32.58 23.09 11.17
CA GLY A 756 31.16 22.82 11.50
C GLY A 756 30.71 23.42 12.83
N THR A 757 31.52 23.34 13.88
CA THR A 757 31.19 23.89 15.22
C THR A 757 31.04 25.41 15.21
N THR A 758 31.87 26.12 14.44
CA THR A 758 31.77 27.59 14.29
C THR A 758 30.69 27.98 13.27
N LEU A 759 30.42 27.15 12.26
CA LEU A 759 29.32 27.35 11.31
C LEU A 759 27.96 27.36 12.00
N LEU A 760 27.72 26.40 12.92
CA LEU A 760 26.47 26.28 13.68
C LEU A 760 26.23 27.46 14.65
N GLN A 761 27.25 28.27 14.95
CA GLN A 761 27.15 29.46 15.81
C GLN A 761 26.92 30.75 15.02
N LYS A 762 27.23 30.78 13.71
CA LYS A 762 27.05 31.94 12.82
C LYS A 762 25.57 32.17 12.48
N ASP A 763 25.24 33.39 12.08
CA ASP A 763 23.87 33.77 11.71
C ASP A 763 23.33 32.95 10.52
N THR A 764 22.01 32.76 10.50
CA THR A 764 21.27 31.95 9.52
C THR A 764 21.64 32.29 8.07
N ARG A 765 21.82 33.57 7.75
CA ARG A 765 22.22 34.04 6.41
C ARG A 765 23.56 33.46 5.96
N ALA A 766 24.58 33.45 6.82
CA ALA A 766 25.92 32.99 6.47
C ALA A 766 25.99 31.47 6.30
N GLN A 767 25.35 30.72 7.22
CA GLN A 767 25.30 29.26 7.11
C GLN A 767 24.48 28.79 5.90
N LEU A 768 23.35 29.44 5.58
CA LEU A 768 22.55 29.11 4.41
C LEU A 768 23.25 29.44 3.09
N VAL A 769 24.05 30.52 3.01
CA VAL A 769 24.80 30.82 1.79
C VAL A 769 25.81 29.71 1.46
N LEU A 770 26.56 29.23 2.46
CA LEU A 770 27.50 28.11 2.30
C LEU A 770 26.76 26.80 1.96
N TRP A 771 25.62 26.53 2.61
CA TRP A 771 24.86 25.30 2.42
C TRP A 771 24.15 25.23 1.06
N ASP A 772 23.58 26.35 0.59
CA ASP A 772 23.03 26.48 -0.76
C ASP A 772 24.10 26.23 -1.83
N CYS A 773 25.38 26.60 -1.60
CA CYS A 773 26.47 26.28 -2.51
C CYS A 773 26.77 24.77 -2.58
N LEU A 774 26.68 24.04 -1.46
CA LEU A 774 26.83 22.58 -1.46
C LEU A 774 25.63 21.87 -2.13
N ILE A 775 24.42 22.39 -1.96
CA ILE A 775 23.22 21.92 -2.68
C ILE A 775 23.38 22.16 -4.18
N LEU A 776 23.85 23.34 -4.60
CA LEU A 776 24.13 23.64 -6.00
C LEU A 776 25.22 22.72 -6.57
N TYR A 777 26.29 22.46 -5.81
CA TYR A 777 27.34 21.51 -6.21
C TYR A 777 26.76 20.13 -6.51
N ASN A 778 26.01 19.54 -5.58
CA ASN A 778 25.36 18.23 -5.75
C ASN A 778 24.47 18.20 -7.03
N VAL A 779 23.66 19.25 -7.27
CA VAL A 779 22.82 19.32 -8.47
C VAL A 779 23.63 19.50 -9.75
N THR A 780 24.75 20.22 -9.73
CA THR A 780 25.67 20.27 -10.88
C THR A 780 26.36 18.94 -11.15
N VAL A 781 26.67 18.13 -10.11
CA VAL A 781 27.17 16.76 -10.25
C VAL A 781 26.12 15.83 -10.86
N ILE A 782 24.85 15.96 -10.45
CA ILE A 782 23.71 15.23 -11.02
C ILE A 782 23.56 15.54 -12.52
N ILE A 783 23.64 16.82 -12.90
CA ILE A 783 23.47 17.25 -14.29
C ILE A 783 24.71 16.90 -15.13
N SER A 784 25.93 17.07 -14.62
CA SER A 784 27.15 16.70 -15.34
C SER A 784 27.20 15.19 -15.62
N LYS A 785 26.82 14.34 -14.66
CA LYS A 785 26.65 12.89 -14.88
C LYS A 785 25.60 12.58 -15.96
N ASN A 786 24.53 13.38 -16.07
CA ASN A 786 23.59 13.24 -17.18
C ASN A 786 24.17 13.68 -18.53
N MET A 787 24.99 14.74 -18.60
CA MET A 787 25.67 15.13 -19.85
C MET A 787 26.65 14.03 -20.30
N LEU A 788 27.46 13.54 -19.36
CA LEU A 788 28.46 12.49 -19.59
C LEU A 788 27.83 11.12 -19.93
N SER A 789 26.52 10.94 -19.70
CA SER A 789 25.80 9.73 -20.12
C SER A 789 25.75 9.56 -21.65
N LEU A 790 25.87 10.64 -22.42
CA LEU A 790 26.03 10.56 -23.88
C LEU A 790 27.27 9.72 -24.23
N LEU A 791 28.40 10.05 -23.60
CA LEU A 791 29.67 9.35 -23.81
C LEU A 791 29.58 7.89 -23.33
N SER A 792 29.04 7.66 -22.14
CA SER A 792 29.02 6.32 -21.52
C SER A 792 27.94 5.36 -22.05
N CYS A 793 26.84 5.86 -22.63
CA CYS A 793 25.75 5.05 -23.18
C CYS A 793 25.83 4.86 -24.71
N VAL A 794 26.47 5.78 -25.45
CA VAL A 794 26.50 5.75 -26.92
C VAL A 794 27.87 5.38 -27.49
N PHE A 795 28.96 5.94 -26.93
CA PHE A 795 30.30 5.86 -27.53
C PHE A 795 31.26 4.95 -26.76
N VAL A 796 30.73 4.01 -25.96
CA VAL A 796 31.51 3.18 -25.02
C VAL A 796 32.69 2.47 -25.68
N GLU A 797 32.50 1.86 -26.85
CA GLU A 797 33.55 1.12 -27.58
C GLU A 797 34.68 2.04 -28.06
N GLN A 798 34.34 3.20 -28.62
CA GLN A 798 35.31 4.22 -29.06
C GLN A 798 36.04 4.87 -27.87
N MET A 799 35.39 4.97 -26.71
CA MET A 799 36.00 5.47 -25.49
C MET A 799 36.89 4.42 -24.82
N GLN A 800 36.55 3.13 -24.89
CA GLN A 800 37.42 2.05 -24.39
C GLN A 800 38.71 1.97 -25.20
N SER A 801 38.63 1.97 -26.54
CA SER A 801 39.83 1.85 -27.39
C SER A 801 40.77 3.06 -27.32
N ASN A 802 40.21 4.28 -27.26
CA ASN A 802 41.01 5.50 -27.46
C ASN A 802 41.20 6.34 -26.18
N PHE A 803 40.31 6.19 -25.18
CA PHE A 803 40.15 7.16 -24.09
C PHE A 803 39.79 6.54 -22.73
N CYS A 804 40.27 5.32 -22.43
CA CYS A 804 39.93 4.62 -21.19
C CYS A 804 40.21 5.44 -19.91
N TRP A 805 41.22 6.31 -19.91
CA TRP A 805 41.51 7.22 -18.79
C TRP A 805 40.34 8.15 -18.46
N VAL A 806 39.54 8.57 -19.45
CA VAL A 806 38.33 9.40 -19.25
C VAL A 806 37.23 8.58 -18.55
N ILE A 807 37.10 7.31 -18.93
CA ILE A 807 36.14 6.36 -18.33
C ILE A 807 36.44 6.20 -16.83
N GLN A 808 37.71 5.98 -16.49
CA GLN A 808 38.16 5.82 -15.11
C GLN A 808 38.02 7.13 -14.31
N LEU A 809 38.47 8.27 -14.86
CA LEU A 809 38.51 9.57 -14.17
C LEU A 809 37.12 10.10 -13.76
N PHE A 810 36.08 9.79 -14.55
CA PHE A 810 34.70 10.22 -14.29
C PHE A 810 33.76 9.08 -13.88
N SER A 811 34.24 7.84 -13.74
CA SER A 811 33.43 6.63 -13.47
C SER A 811 32.30 6.41 -14.49
N LEU A 812 32.64 6.45 -15.79
CA LEU A 812 31.66 6.44 -16.89
C LEU A 812 31.15 5.03 -17.23
N VAL A 813 29.90 4.73 -16.87
CA VAL A 813 29.18 3.55 -17.38
C VAL A 813 27.67 3.83 -17.40
N CYS A 814 26.94 3.17 -18.30
CA CYS A 814 25.51 3.37 -18.49
C CYS A 814 24.69 2.44 -17.59
N THR A 815 23.85 2.99 -16.70
CA THR A 815 22.97 2.19 -15.80
C THR A 815 21.61 1.86 -16.40
N VAL A 816 21.25 2.45 -17.54
CA VAL A 816 19.95 2.26 -18.19
C VAL A 816 19.98 1.00 -19.06
N LYS A 817 19.02 0.10 -18.85
CA LYS A 817 19.00 -1.22 -19.52
C LYS A 817 18.92 -1.14 -21.06
N GLY A 818 19.56 -2.10 -21.73
CA GLY A 818 19.46 -2.32 -23.17
C GLY A 818 20.14 -1.25 -24.04
N TYR A 819 21.25 -0.67 -23.60
CA TYR A 819 22.19 0.04 -24.49
C TYR A 819 23.24 -0.96 -24.99
N TYR A 820 24.04 -1.47 -24.05
CA TYR A 820 24.92 -2.63 -24.16
C TYR A 820 24.74 -3.50 -22.91
N ASP A 821 25.14 -4.77 -22.98
CA ASP A 821 25.18 -5.64 -21.82
C ASP A 821 26.57 -5.56 -21.15
N PRO A 822 26.66 -5.04 -19.91
CA PRO A 822 27.94 -4.70 -19.29
C PRO A 822 28.81 -5.93 -19.00
N LYS A 823 28.21 -7.13 -18.93
CA LYS A 823 28.94 -8.39 -18.75
C LYS A 823 29.72 -8.81 -19.99
N GLU A 824 29.24 -8.47 -21.18
CA GLU A 824 29.86 -8.83 -22.45
C GLU A 824 30.99 -7.83 -22.78
N MET A 825 30.74 -6.53 -22.55
CA MET A 825 31.78 -5.49 -22.67
C MET A 825 32.97 -5.72 -21.73
N MET A 826 32.74 -6.30 -20.54
CA MET A 826 33.79 -6.62 -19.56
C MET A 826 34.73 -7.76 -19.99
N THR A 827 34.42 -8.50 -21.05
CA THR A 827 35.25 -9.63 -21.52
C THR A 827 36.16 -9.31 -22.71
N ARG A 828 35.96 -8.17 -23.38
CA ARG A 828 36.75 -7.80 -24.57
C ARG A 828 38.14 -7.26 -24.21
N ASP A 829 38.21 -6.24 -23.37
CA ASP A 829 39.46 -5.52 -23.07
C ASP A 829 39.90 -5.73 -21.61
N ARG A 830 41.07 -6.32 -21.42
CA ARG A 830 41.63 -6.59 -20.07
C ARG A 830 42.10 -5.34 -19.33
N ASP A 831 42.46 -4.29 -20.08
CA ASP A 831 43.09 -3.08 -19.54
C ASP A 831 42.08 -1.97 -19.19
N CYS A 832 40.79 -2.14 -19.55
CA CYS A 832 39.73 -1.14 -19.31
C CYS A 832 38.50 -1.73 -18.61
N LEU A 833 38.66 -2.11 -17.34
CA LEU A 833 37.59 -2.60 -16.48
C LEU A 833 36.54 -1.51 -16.21
N LEU A 834 35.25 -1.79 -16.47
CA LEU A 834 34.16 -0.87 -16.19
C LEU A 834 33.76 -0.91 -14.70
N PRO A 835 33.57 0.24 -14.01
CA PRO A 835 33.16 0.29 -12.59
C PRO A 835 31.65 0.06 -12.41
N VAL A 836 31.17 -1.13 -12.82
CA VAL A 836 29.75 -1.48 -12.92
C VAL A 836 28.99 -1.49 -11.58
N GLU A 837 29.69 -1.65 -10.45
CA GLU A 837 29.09 -1.67 -9.10
C GLU A 837 29.02 -0.29 -8.44
N GLU A 838 29.92 0.64 -8.77
CA GLU A 838 29.93 1.99 -8.18
C GLU A 838 28.87 2.91 -8.79
N ALA A 839 28.50 2.68 -10.05
CA ALA A 839 27.87 3.67 -10.90
C ALA A 839 26.36 3.92 -10.66
N GLY A 840 25.92 5.11 -11.08
CA GLY A 840 24.54 5.58 -10.98
C GLY A 840 24.42 6.86 -10.15
N ILE A 841 23.19 7.22 -9.75
CA ILE A 841 22.89 8.50 -9.08
C ILE A 841 22.51 8.36 -7.60
N ILE A 842 22.30 7.12 -7.12
CA ILE A 842 21.57 6.83 -5.87
C ILE A 842 22.16 7.57 -4.66
N TRP A 843 23.49 7.53 -4.48
CA TRP A 843 24.16 8.25 -3.39
C TRP A 843 24.09 9.78 -3.52
N ASP A 844 24.12 10.32 -4.73
CA ASP A 844 23.93 11.76 -4.99
C ASP A 844 22.52 12.19 -4.57
N SER A 845 21.49 11.40 -4.93
CA SER A 845 20.09 11.61 -4.54
C SER A 845 19.87 11.52 -3.02
N ILE A 846 20.51 10.55 -2.35
CA ILE A 846 20.44 10.40 -0.89
C ILE A 846 21.10 11.59 -0.20
N CYS A 847 22.27 12.05 -0.68
CA CYS A 847 22.87 13.29 -0.20
C CYS A 847 21.94 14.47 -0.40
N PHE A 848 21.34 14.62 -1.58
CA PHE A 848 20.43 15.72 -1.89
C PHE A 848 19.22 15.77 -0.93
N PHE A 849 18.64 14.61 -0.57
CA PHE A 849 17.60 14.52 0.47
C PHE A 849 18.09 15.09 1.81
N PHE A 850 19.23 14.61 2.31
CA PHE A 850 19.76 15.05 3.61
C PHE A 850 20.21 16.52 3.60
N LEU A 851 20.75 17.03 2.49
CA LEU A 851 21.09 18.44 2.33
C LEU A 851 19.84 19.34 2.36
N LEU A 852 18.75 18.96 1.67
CA LEU A 852 17.47 19.69 1.71
C LEU A 852 16.83 19.63 3.10
N LEU A 853 16.83 18.45 3.74
CA LEU A 853 16.30 18.25 5.09
C LEU A 853 17.05 19.11 6.13
N GLN A 854 18.38 19.17 6.04
CA GLN A 854 19.21 20.01 6.91
C GLN A 854 19.01 21.51 6.62
N ARG A 855 18.78 21.92 5.37
CA ARG A 855 18.39 23.29 5.03
C ARG A 855 17.08 23.69 5.69
N ARG A 856 16.09 22.78 5.71
CA ARG A 856 14.80 22.98 6.40
C ARG A 856 14.93 23.03 7.92
N ILE A 857 15.94 22.34 8.49
CA ILE A 857 16.33 22.44 9.91
C ILE A 857 16.94 23.81 10.23
N PHE A 858 17.88 24.31 9.44
CA PHE A 858 18.49 25.64 9.64
C PHE A 858 17.46 26.79 9.52
N LEU A 859 16.40 26.59 8.75
CA LEU A 859 15.25 27.50 8.62
C LEU A 859 14.16 27.28 9.69
N SER A 860 14.49 26.68 10.84
CA SER A 860 13.51 26.30 11.85
C SER A 860 13.74 26.95 13.22
N HIS A 861 12.66 27.40 13.85
CA HIS A 861 12.64 27.90 15.23
C HIS A 861 13.20 26.88 16.25
N TYR A 862 13.06 25.57 15.99
CA TYR A 862 13.70 24.53 16.83
C TYR A 862 15.24 24.64 16.83
N PHE A 863 15.85 25.01 15.71
CA PHE A 863 17.29 25.16 15.59
C PHE A 863 17.81 26.41 16.31
N LEU A 864 16.98 27.44 16.52
CA LEU A 864 17.38 28.62 17.30
C LEU A 864 17.73 28.26 18.75
N HIS A 865 16.94 27.38 19.40
CA HIS A 865 17.26 26.83 20.73
C HIS A 865 18.57 26.04 20.73
N VAL A 866 18.84 25.25 19.69
CA VAL A 866 20.12 24.52 19.53
C VAL A 866 21.29 25.48 19.36
N SER A 867 21.13 26.55 18.58
CA SER A 867 22.17 27.57 18.39
C SER A 867 22.47 28.35 19.67
N ALA A 868 21.45 28.57 20.52
CA ALA A 868 21.60 29.21 21.82
C ALA A 868 22.33 28.30 22.82
N ASP A 869 22.01 27.01 22.87
CA ASP A 869 22.75 26.02 23.66
C ASP A 869 24.22 25.93 23.22
N LEU A 870 24.49 25.89 21.91
CA LEU A 870 25.86 25.88 21.38
C LEU A 870 26.63 27.15 21.75
N LYS A 871 26.00 28.34 21.72
CA LYS A 871 26.59 29.59 22.20
C LYS A 871 26.85 29.57 23.72
N ALA A 872 25.96 28.98 24.51
CA ALA A 872 26.15 28.81 25.95
C ALA A 872 27.32 27.85 26.26
N THR A 873 27.43 26.71 25.57
CA THR A 873 28.55 25.77 25.76
C THR A 873 29.91 26.37 25.38
N ALA A 874 29.96 27.25 24.36
CA ALA A 874 31.18 27.98 24.00
C ALA A 874 31.67 28.89 25.15
N LEU A 875 30.77 29.61 25.81
CA LEU A 875 31.07 30.43 26.99
C LEU A 875 31.48 29.59 28.21
N GLN A 876 31.00 28.34 28.32
CA GLN A 876 31.34 27.44 29.43
C GLN A 876 32.73 26.82 29.35
N ALA A 877 33.44 26.92 28.22
CA ALA A 877 34.75 26.27 28.01
C ALA A 877 35.79 26.62 29.09
N SER A 878 35.88 27.90 29.49
CA SER A 878 36.77 28.37 30.55
C SER A 878 36.42 27.79 31.92
N ARG A 879 35.12 27.70 32.24
CA ARG A 879 34.61 27.08 33.48
C ARG A 879 34.88 25.57 33.49
N GLY A 880 34.75 24.89 32.36
CA GLY A 880 35.11 23.48 32.20
C GLY A 880 36.58 23.22 32.50
N PHE A 881 37.48 24.03 31.92
CA PHE A 881 38.92 23.97 32.20
C PHE A 881 39.26 24.26 33.66
N ALA A 882 38.63 25.28 34.27
CA ALA A 882 38.81 25.59 35.69
C ALA A 882 38.37 24.43 36.61
N LEU A 883 37.24 23.78 36.33
CA LEU A 883 36.77 22.61 37.08
C LEU A 883 37.70 21.39 36.91
N TYR A 884 38.21 21.15 35.70
CA TYR A 884 39.17 20.09 35.42
C TYR A 884 40.50 20.31 36.17
N ASN A 885 41.02 21.54 36.17
CA ASN A 885 42.22 21.89 36.92
C ASN A 885 42.01 21.78 38.44
N ALA A 886 40.84 22.18 38.96
CA ALA A 886 40.51 22.01 40.37
C ALA A 886 40.41 20.52 40.76
N ALA A 887 39.85 19.67 39.90
CA ALA A 887 39.81 18.22 40.12
C ALA A 887 41.22 17.60 40.10
N ASN A 888 42.07 17.97 39.14
CA ASN A 888 43.46 17.52 39.06
C ASN A 888 44.28 17.97 40.27
N LEU A 889 44.18 19.24 40.68
CA LEU A 889 44.87 19.76 41.86
C LEU A 889 44.40 19.07 43.15
N LYS A 890 43.10 18.76 43.26
CA LYS A 890 42.56 17.97 44.37
C LYS A 890 43.11 16.54 44.38
N SER A 891 43.24 15.91 43.20
CA SER A 891 43.84 14.59 43.05
C SER A 891 45.32 14.58 43.45
N ILE A 892 46.11 15.55 42.98
CA ILE A 892 47.54 15.70 43.33
C ILE A 892 47.70 15.91 44.84
N ASN A 893 46.90 16.78 45.46
CA ASN A 893 46.94 16.97 46.92
C ASN A 893 46.51 15.71 47.70
N PHE A 894 45.56 14.93 47.18
CA PHE A 894 45.15 13.65 47.77
C PHE A 894 46.28 12.61 47.70
N HIS A 895 46.96 12.48 46.56
CA HIS A 895 48.15 11.63 46.41
C HIS A 895 49.29 12.08 47.34
N ARG A 896 49.58 13.38 47.41
CA ARG A 896 50.61 13.93 48.32
C ARG A 896 50.29 13.60 49.79
N GLN A 897 49.02 13.70 50.21
CA GLN A 897 48.59 13.30 51.56
C GLN A 897 48.72 11.78 51.81
N ILE A 898 48.66 10.94 50.79
CA ILE A 898 48.90 9.49 50.91
C ILE A 898 50.42 9.23 51.04
N GLU A 899 51.25 9.91 50.26
CA GLU A 899 52.71 9.84 50.33
C GLU A 899 53.25 10.36 51.67
N GLU A 900 52.76 11.51 52.15
CA GLU A 900 53.09 12.04 53.48
C GLU A 900 52.75 11.02 54.59
N LYS A 901 51.62 10.31 54.47
CA LYS A 901 51.21 9.25 55.42
C LYS A 901 52.07 8.00 55.30
N SER A 902 52.42 7.54 54.10
CA SER A 902 53.27 6.35 53.91
C SER A 902 54.71 6.61 54.34
N LEU A 903 55.27 7.78 54.02
CA LEU A 903 56.58 8.24 54.51
C LEU A 903 56.58 8.39 56.04
N ALA A 904 55.50 8.89 56.64
CA ALA A 904 55.37 8.93 58.11
C ALA A 904 55.31 7.52 58.74
N GLN A 905 54.63 6.56 58.10
CA GLN A 905 54.62 5.15 58.53
C GLN A 905 56.02 4.51 58.42
N LEU A 906 56.70 4.67 57.28
CA LEU A 906 58.08 4.21 57.07
C LEU A 906 59.05 4.82 58.09
N LYS A 907 58.95 6.12 58.36
CA LYS A 907 59.78 6.82 59.37
C LYS A 907 59.50 6.30 60.79
N ARG A 908 58.25 5.94 61.12
CA ARG A 908 57.89 5.27 62.39
C ARG A 908 58.44 3.84 62.47
N GLN A 909 58.39 3.07 61.39
CA GLN A 909 58.99 1.72 61.31
C GLN A 909 60.51 1.78 61.47
N MET A 910 61.19 2.67 60.74
CA MET A 910 62.64 2.86 60.82
C MET A 910 63.09 3.29 62.23
N LYS A 911 62.35 4.19 62.90
CA LYS A 911 62.60 4.52 64.31
C LYS A 911 62.45 3.32 65.25
N ARG A 912 61.45 2.45 65.03
CA ARG A 912 61.28 1.19 65.80
C ARG A 912 62.43 0.21 65.55
N ILE A 913 62.94 0.13 64.33
CA ILE A 913 64.10 -0.71 63.98
C ILE A 913 65.37 -0.20 64.67
N ARG A 914 65.69 1.10 64.57
CA ARG A 914 66.83 1.69 65.28
C ARG A 914 66.69 1.49 66.80
N ALA A 915 65.52 1.75 67.39
CA ALA A 915 65.32 1.54 68.82
C ALA A 915 65.48 0.07 69.27
N LYS A 916 65.17 -0.92 68.42
CA LYS A 916 65.52 -2.33 68.67
C LYS A 916 67.03 -2.55 68.61
N GLN A 917 67.72 -2.01 67.60
CA GLN A 917 69.18 -2.11 67.47
C GLN A 917 69.91 -1.43 68.64
N GLU A 918 69.42 -0.28 69.11
CA GLU A 918 69.93 0.41 70.30
C GLU A 918 69.78 -0.46 71.54
N LYS A 919 68.61 -1.10 71.74
CA LYS A 919 68.40 -2.05 72.84
C LYS A 919 69.31 -3.28 72.74
N TYR A 920 69.54 -3.83 71.54
CA TYR A 920 70.48 -4.93 71.36
C TYR A 920 71.92 -4.50 71.70
N ARG A 921 72.38 -3.32 71.25
CA ARG A 921 73.67 -2.74 71.63
C ARG A 921 73.78 -2.52 73.15
N GLN A 922 72.73 -1.99 73.78
CA GLN A 922 72.71 -1.80 75.23
C GLN A 922 72.77 -3.14 75.97
N SER A 923 72.02 -4.17 75.55
CA SER A 923 72.14 -5.51 76.14
C SER A 923 73.53 -6.14 75.94
N GLN A 924 74.19 -5.85 74.81
CA GLN A 924 75.58 -6.27 74.58
C GLN A 924 76.55 -5.57 75.54
N ALA A 925 76.36 -4.26 75.77
CA ALA A 925 77.17 -3.47 76.71
C ALA A 925 76.94 -3.85 78.18
N SER A 926 75.69 -4.04 78.60
CA SER A 926 75.35 -4.54 79.94
C SER A 926 75.97 -5.91 80.23
N ARG A 927 76.09 -6.77 79.21
CA ARG A 927 76.77 -8.07 79.32
C ARG A 927 78.30 -7.95 79.49
N GLY A 928 78.90 -6.82 79.13
CA GLY A 928 80.30 -6.49 79.41
C GLY A 928 80.53 -5.73 80.71
N GLN A 929 79.51 -5.05 81.27
CA GLN A 929 79.62 -4.30 82.53
C GLN A 929 79.31 -5.10 83.80
N LEU A 930 78.85 -6.35 83.65
CA LEU A 930 78.51 -7.26 84.78
C LEU A 930 79.63 -8.24 85.12
N GLN A 931 80.88 -7.95 84.71
CA GLN A 931 82.00 -8.91 84.76
C GLN A 931 83.28 -8.33 85.41
N SER A 932 83.14 -7.39 86.34
CA SER A 932 84.29 -6.76 87.02
C SER A 932 84.00 -6.28 88.46
N LYS A 933 83.71 -7.21 89.39
CA LYS A 933 83.89 -7.02 90.84
C LYS A 933 83.72 -8.34 91.63
N ASP A 934 84.84 -9.04 91.83
CA ASP A 934 85.04 -10.16 92.78
C ASP A 934 85.51 -9.62 94.16
N PRO A 935 85.67 -10.42 95.25
CA PRO A 935 85.69 -11.91 95.39
C PRO A 935 84.69 -12.44 96.48
N GLN A 936 84.73 -13.64 97.09
CA GLN A 936 85.77 -14.69 97.19
C GLN A 936 85.25 -16.12 97.52
N ASP A 937 86.19 -17.08 97.41
CA ASP A 937 86.31 -18.49 97.84
C ASP A 937 85.94 -18.85 99.31
N PRO A 938 85.97 -20.16 99.77
CA PRO A 938 86.54 -21.36 99.11
C PRO A 938 85.78 -22.73 99.15
N SER A 939 86.30 -23.66 98.33
CA SER A 939 86.64 -25.09 98.63
C SER A 939 85.65 -26.30 98.50
N GLN A 940 86.22 -27.36 97.87
CA GLN A 940 86.04 -28.83 98.05
C GLN A 940 84.78 -29.58 97.53
N GLU A 941 84.86 -30.82 96.99
CA GLU A 941 85.95 -31.58 96.28
C GLU A 941 85.35 -32.80 95.46
N PRO A 942 86.07 -33.80 94.87
CA PRO A 942 85.72 -34.27 93.51
C PRO A 942 85.39 -35.78 93.32
N ALA A 943 84.80 -36.15 92.17
CA ALA A 943 84.82 -37.52 91.63
C ALA A 943 84.61 -37.64 90.09
N GLN A 944 85.55 -38.32 89.43
CA GLN A 944 85.44 -39.31 88.33
C GLN A 944 84.39 -39.18 87.19
N GLY A 945 84.82 -39.35 85.91
CA GLY A 945 83.94 -39.81 84.81
C GLY A 945 84.39 -39.47 83.36
N ALA A 946 84.45 -40.48 82.47
CA ALA A 946 84.65 -40.35 81.00
C ALA A 946 84.31 -41.69 80.28
N PRO A 947 84.19 -41.78 78.92
CA PRO A 947 84.04 -40.76 77.86
C PRO A 947 82.62 -40.91 77.20
N PRO A 948 82.32 -41.34 75.92
CA PRO A 948 82.96 -41.21 74.59
C PRO A 948 82.05 -40.92 73.33
N ARG A 949 82.71 -40.59 72.21
CA ARG A 949 82.41 -40.93 70.77
C ARG A 949 81.34 -40.20 69.88
N HIS A 950 81.86 -39.70 68.73
CA HIS A 950 81.30 -39.51 67.36
C HIS A 950 80.08 -38.57 67.11
N GLY A 951 79.98 -37.87 65.96
CA GLY A 951 80.87 -37.79 64.78
C GLY A 951 80.42 -36.81 63.66
N ASP A 952 81.13 -36.82 62.53
CA ASP A 952 80.92 -36.11 61.24
C ASP A 952 79.50 -36.23 60.62
N SER A 953 79.00 -35.46 59.63
CA SER A 953 79.30 -34.16 58.95
C SER A 953 78.02 -33.78 58.11
N GLY A 954 77.91 -32.91 57.11
CA GLY A 954 78.79 -31.98 56.35
C GLY A 954 78.11 -31.56 55.02
N GLY A 955 78.27 -30.31 54.53
CA GLY A 955 77.76 -29.88 53.20
C GLY A 955 77.61 -28.36 52.95
N ALA A 956 78.07 -27.87 51.80
CA ALA A 956 78.03 -26.48 51.31
C ALA A 956 77.42 -26.46 49.86
N PRO A 957 77.41 -25.38 49.02
CA PRO A 957 77.99 -24.02 49.15
C PRO A 957 77.09 -22.85 48.63
N GLY A 958 77.61 -21.60 48.54
CA GLY A 958 77.10 -20.60 47.59
C GLY A 958 77.14 -19.11 48.01
N TRP A 959 77.43 -18.22 47.06
CA TRP A 959 77.40 -16.73 47.11
C TRP A 959 76.58 -16.21 45.89
N THR A 960 76.32 -14.92 45.58
CA THR A 960 76.93 -13.63 45.98
C THR A 960 75.92 -12.46 45.82
N THR A 961 76.31 -11.25 46.25
CA THR A 961 75.74 -9.92 45.91
C THR A 961 76.13 -9.49 44.46
N PRO A 962 75.78 -8.31 43.85
CA PRO A 962 75.47 -7.01 44.50
C PRO A 962 74.57 -5.92 43.81
N GLN A 963 74.35 -4.83 44.58
CA GLN A 963 74.35 -3.39 44.19
C GLN A 963 73.23 -2.73 43.35
N SER A 964 73.38 -1.40 43.21
CA SER A 964 72.37 -0.40 42.83
C SER A 964 73.03 0.87 42.25
N SER A 965 72.33 1.66 41.40
CA SER A 965 72.27 3.16 41.46
C SER A 965 71.73 3.85 40.17
N THR A 966 71.06 5.00 40.38
CA THR A 966 70.93 6.24 39.54
C THR A 966 70.45 6.27 38.07
N LEU A 967 70.02 7.49 37.68
CA LEU A 967 69.55 7.98 36.37
C LEU A 967 70.68 7.92 35.28
N ALA A 968 70.46 8.08 33.96
CA ALA A 968 69.49 8.94 33.26
C ALA A 968 69.29 8.67 31.74
N THR A 969 68.20 9.25 31.20
CA THR A 969 68.01 9.79 29.82
C THR A 969 67.97 8.92 28.53
N THR A 970 67.12 9.42 27.60
CA THR A 970 67.18 9.36 26.11
C THR A 970 66.82 8.10 25.28
N SER A 971 65.60 8.17 24.73
CA SER A 971 65.27 8.09 23.27
C SER A 971 65.12 6.74 22.53
N CYS A 972 64.38 6.82 21.41
CA CYS A 972 64.13 5.84 20.33
C CYS A 972 63.44 4.51 20.74
N LEU A 973 62.28 4.12 20.19
CA LEU A 973 61.79 3.93 18.80
C LEU A 973 61.99 2.50 18.27
N SER A 974 60.94 2.01 17.59
CA SER A 974 60.81 0.69 16.93
C SER A 974 60.80 -0.54 17.86
N GLN A 975 60.37 -1.73 17.42
CA GLN A 975 59.07 -2.15 16.84
C GLN A 975 59.00 -3.71 16.89
N ILE A 976 57.89 -4.32 16.43
CA ILE A 976 57.79 -5.76 16.02
C ILE A 976 57.98 -6.78 17.18
N ALA A 977 56.92 -7.17 17.90
CA ALA A 977 56.05 -8.34 17.63
C ALA A 977 56.59 -9.69 18.22
N ARG A 978 55.91 -10.86 18.24
CA ARG A 978 54.76 -11.36 17.44
C ARG A 978 54.14 -12.65 18.05
N ARG A 979 52.81 -12.70 18.29
CA ARG A 979 51.86 -13.87 18.30
C ARG A 979 50.63 -13.54 19.18
N LYS A 980 49.37 -13.50 18.72
CA LYS A 980 48.45 -14.47 18.03
C LYS A 980 47.54 -15.25 19.01
N ARG A 981 46.34 -14.72 19.32
CA ARG A 981 45.00 -15.19 18.84
C ARG A 981 43.83 -14.44 19.52
N ARG A 982 42.63 -14.57 18.92
CA ARG A 982 41.32 -14.01 19.35
C ARG A 982 40.54 -15.04 20.21
N PRO A 983 39.28 -14.79 20.62
CA PRO A 983 38.75 -13.66 21.42
C PRO A 983 37.87 -14.17 22.60
N TYR A 984 37.38 -13.28 23.46
CA TYR A 984 36.11 -13.49 24.17
C TYR A 984 35.34 -12.18 24.32
N LEU A 985 34.06 -12.16 23.91
CA LEU A 985 33.13 -11.11 24.30
C LEU A 985 32.61 -11.43 25.71
N ARG A 986 32.63 -10.45 26.62
CA ARG A 986 31.69 -10.40 27.75
C ARG A 986 31.41 -8.96 28.15
N THR A 987 30.17 -8.54 27.96
CA THR A 987 29.63 -7.25 28.41
C THR A 987 29.41 -7.27 29.93
N PRO A 988 29.92 -6.30 30.70
CA PRO A 988 29.51 -6.10 32.09
C PRO A 988 28.25 -5.21 32.12
N GLY A 989 27.08 -5.82 32.24
CA GLY A 989 25.85 -5.09 32.55
C GLY A 989 25.76 -4.77 34.04
N LEU A 990 25.65 -3.50 34.41
CA LEU A 990 25.38 -3.12 35.81
C LEU A 990 23.91 -3.40 36.15
N GLN A 991 23.65 -4.46 36.92
CA GLN A 991 22.38 -4.60 37.64
C GLN A 991 22.45 -3.83 38.97
N LEU A 992 21.76 -2.69 39.02
CA LEU A 992 21.51 -1.98 40.28
C LEU A 992 20.53 -2.78 41.15
N ARG A 993 20.96 -3.09 42.38
CA ARG A 993 20.23 -3.93 43.33
C ARG A 993 19.29 -3.07 44.19
N VAL A 994 18.03 -2.95 43.79
CA VAL A 994 17.00 -2.25 44.57
C VAL A 994 16.42 -3.20 45.64
N PRO A 995 16.41 -2.83 46.94
CA PRO A 995 15.81 -3.64 47.98
C PRO A 995 14.29 -3.42 48.05
N SER A 996 13.51 -4.50 47.89
CA SER A 996 12.05 -4.47 47.94
C SER A 996 11.52 -4.64 49.37
N ARG A 997 10.83 -3.64 49.92
CA ARG A 997 9.87 -3.79 51.04
C ARG A 997 8.93 -2.59 51.14
N TRP A 998 7.82 -2.83 51.85
CA TRP A 998 6.69 -1.93 52.14
C TRP A 998 5.63 -1.78 51.03
N HIS A 999 4.39 -2.06 51.46
CA HIS A 999 3.14 -2.02 50.69
C HIS A 999 2.31 -0.80 51.14
N THR A 1000 1.36 -0.39 50.30
CA THR A 1000 0.11 0.31 50.65
C THR A 1000 0.16 1.56 51.54
N ARG A 1001 -0.23 2.71 50.97
CA ARG A 1001 -1.53 3.35 51.27
C ARG A 1001 -1.92 4.35 50.17
N HIS A 1002 -3.19 4.75 50.16
CA HIS A 1002 -3.74 5.78 49.27
C HIS A 1002 -3.28 7.19 49.68
N GLY A 1003 -3.38 8.11 48.71
CA GLY A 1003 -3.03 9.54 48.79
C GLY A 1003 -3.05 10.11 47.39
#